data_AF-A0A3A8LIM9-F1
#
_entry.id   AF-A0A3A8LIM9-F1
#
_cell.length_a   1.000
_cell.length_b   1.000
_cell.length_c   1.000
_cell.angle_alpha   90.00
_cell.angle_beta   90.00
_cell.angle_gamma   90.00
#
_symmetry.space_group_name_H-M   'P 1'
#
loop_
_entity.id
_entity.type
_entity.pdbx_description
1 polymer ?
#
loop_
_entity_poly.entity_id
_entity_poly.type
_entity_poly.pdbx_seq_one_letter_code
_entity_poly.pdbx_strand_id
1 'polypeptide(L)'
;MWMTRKGFVPGLARGVLLWAGVLAAGCSESPPPPLPVPPPPVATACPPARSGERIPMHAGAPAATFTETFDGLKARVDAQCAQCHAAPNAVGGFQYGAGLEGLKHDGARMALKASQGEMPPLATPEQTKKAVELACAIDAWLAQGSPTGSFSGSCDDAVTGGVSVEPGVAAAMTDLGHCVPDVTKPELFGSDPDKDAAFAALTKLPPRLSDTDTDIMTFDVEKLAARGTFAFAPTYPLFSDHAKKLRLVHVPAGQSIRYDAQTKAFHIPPNTRFYKTFFKSVAGKDGYLRYRKIETRLIVVREPWNQSLFGTYLWNAEGTVAELHDLRYRNGEPFSDRVLVYTEHEGTGKTRNYAIPGAHRCVNCHTGSEGQNFVLGFTPLQLNRRAPGEAGVDANANIQEDELSQLERLVRAGVITGLPASGTRQELRDLLPKLEGYAQQAGPEGQPVPGKEALELQGYFVGNCAQCHNPNGFAVQSNPAIASLDFSAGGILFGWNPCGVKESNGQRSYAVCDDGAQPDFFLKDLLLRTPGSTLYQRVARDTDARIIHMPANVPGNDCRAALLMARYLGALEWKGEEALSAQDKAAKKQERLRQAEQAVAASCSNPTDVRWITEDFTDKVPYEPRNSRWKDAIGKPPYEHLTRYPITAQHEQLARQSFPTNWWVGKPGCSFPNQPAPETIEPWMLDTLGRPRYSWGRLYSSTPGATAFQGICANCHGRAGDGQSGAAKTLVALNGARVANLTAGLFGATNGTPNLVPFEQEYGAHGGARYLLWMASGGTTVQFTEQFMQAWVKYGEVDIDFSADTRDWASWGANMLGAARGACDLIRLGKFGTATPPSANITAIGGTRMWTEVCTLDNPLTQGIREGTDSAALEEWLRHAEFNVGVMAYFFLRDELSKNPPGWIYPLRNECEKRVAP
;
A
#
# COMPACT_ATOMS: atom_id res chain seq x y z
N MET A 1 -22.22 38.84 -20.32
CA MET A 1 -23.07 40.03 -20.63
C MET A 1 -22.63 40.54 -21.99
N TRP A 2 -23.53 40.57 -22.99
CA TRP A 2 -23.24 40.90 -24.41
C TRP A 2 -22.29 39.87 -25.12
N MET A 3 -22.34 39.61 -26.44
CA MET A 3 -23.32 40.01 -27.47
C MET A 3 -23.35 39.01 -28.66
N THR A 4 -24.55 38.53 -29.06
CA THR A 4 -25.13 38.43 -30.44
C THR A 4 -24.36 37.81 -31.64
N ARG A 5 -24.97 37.18 -32.68
CA ARG A 5 -26.39 36.84 -33.01
C ARG A 5 -26.49 35.83 -34.20
N LYS A 6 -27.52 34.98 -34.16
CA LYS A 6 -28.40 34.45 -35.26
C LYS A 6 -27.84 34.01 -36.64
N GLY A 7 -28.25 32.80 -37.08
CA GLY A 7 -28.31 32.33 -38.48
C GLY A 7 -29.32 31.18 -38.62
N PHE A 8 -30.06 31.07 -39.74
CA PHE A 8 -31.34 30.33 -39.86
C PHE A 8 -31.74 30.18 -41.37
N VAL A 9 -32.50 29.19 -41.88
CA VAL A 9 -33.20 28.01 -41.28
C VAL A 9 -32.79 26.66 -41.97
N PRO A 10 -33.54 25.87 -42.82
CA PRO A 10 -33.13 24.48 -43.17
C PRO A 10 -33.06 24.17 -44.70
N GLY A 11 -32.91 22.87 -45.06
CA GLY A 11 -33.21 22.34 -46.40
C GLY A 11 -33.27 20.80 -46.47
N LEU A 12 -34.37 20.22 -46.99
CA LEU A 12 -34.48 18.78 -47.32
C LEU A 12 -34.26 18.54 -48.82
N ALA A 13 -33.72 17.38 -49.17
CA ALA A 13 -33.97 16.72 -50.46
C ALA A 13 -33.93 15.18 -50.31
N ARG A 14 -34.86 14.49 -50.98
CA ARG A 14 -34.83 13.03 -51.20
C ARG A 14 -34.35 12.76 -52.63
N GLY A 15 -33.65 11.65 -52.84
CA GLY A 15 -33.34 11.11 -54.17
C GLY A 15 -33.28 9.59 -54.12
N VAL A 16 -33.92 8.91 -55.08
CA VAL A 16 -34.03 7.45 -55.23
C VAL A 16 -34.06 7.13 -56.75
N LEU A 17 -33.81 5.87 -57.13
CA LEU A 17 -33.82 5.30 -58.50
C LEU A 17 -32.54 5.50 -59.36
N LEU A 18 -32.14 4.58 -60.26
CA LEU A 18 -32.18 3.10 -60.25
C LEU A 18 -31.34 2.52 -61.42
N TRP A 19 -30.48 1.51 -61.14
CA TRP A 19 -30.07 0.38 -62.02
C TRP A 19 -29.22 0.53 -63.32
N ALA A 20 -28.60 -0.62 -63.69
CA ALA A 20 -27.70 -0.92 -64.84
C ALA A 20 -26.34 -0.17 -64.86
N GLY A 21 -25.20 -0.71 -65.37
CA GLY A 21 -24.88 -2.01 -65.99
C GLY A 21 -23.93 -1.81 -67.20
N VAL A 22 -22.99 -2.70 -67.60
CA VAL A 22 -22.50 -4.02 -67.13
C VAL A 22 -21.02 -4.18 -67.60
N LEU A 23 -20.30 -5.26 -67.22
CA LEU A 23 -18.92 -5.66 -67.56
C LEU A 23 -17.81 -5.03 -66.67
N ALA A 24 -16.87 -5.72 -66.02
CA ALA A 24 -16.14 -7.00 -66.18
C ALA A 24 -14.67 -6.79 -66.63
N ALA A 25 -13.77 -6.74 -65.65
CA ALA A 25 -12.33 -6.93 -65.80
C ALA A 25 -11.85 -7.75 -64.58
N GLY A 26 -11.07 -8.80 -64.81
CA GLY A 26 -10.65 -9.72 -63.75
C GLY A 26 -9.18 -9.54 -63.36
N CYS A 27 -8.90 -9.62 -62.06
CA CYS A 27 -7.58 -9.92 -61.51
C CYS A 27 -7.66 -11.22 -60.72
N SER A 28 -6.64 -12.07 -60.81
CA SER A 28 -6.60 -13.37 -60.14
C SER A 28 -6.20 -13.25 -58.67
N GLU A 29 -7.09 -13.61 -57.76
CA GLU A 29 -6.69 -13.95 -56.39
C GLU A 29 -6.17 -15.39 -56.37
N SER A 30 -4.89 -15.57 -56.05
CA SER A 30 -4.40 -16.87 -55.59
C SER A 30 -5.07 -17.20 -54.25
N PRO A 31 -5.51 -18.45 -54.01
CA PRO A 31 -6.01 -18.82 -52.69
C PRO A 31 -4.91 -18.58 -51.63
N PRO A 32 -5.28 -18.16 -50.41
CA PRO A 32 -4.31 -18.05 -49.33
C PRO A 32 -3.65 -19.42 -49.10
N PRO A 33 -2.35 -19.46 -48.73
CA PRO A 33 -1.68 -20.72 -48.42
C PRO A 33 -2.45 -21.45 -47.32
N PRO A 34 -2.59 -22.79 -47.40
CA PRO A 34 -3.27 -23.54 -46.36
C PRO A 34 -2.60 -23.26 -45.01
N LEU A 35 -3.41 -22.97 -44.00
CA LEU A 35 -2.92 -22.82 -42.63
C LEU A 35 -2.06 -24.05 -42.29
N PRO A 36 -0.86 -23.88 -41.71
CA PRO A 36 0.00 -25.01 -41.38
C PRO A 36 -0.78 -25.94 -40.45
N VAL A 37 -0.99 -27.18 -40.91
CA VAL A 37 -1.67 -28.20 -40.11
C VAL A 37 -0.88 -28.32 -38.80
N PRO A 38 -1.53 -28.14 -37.63
CA PRO A 38 -0.81 -28.26 -36.37
C PRO A 38 -0.19 -29.66 -36.30
N PRO A 39 1.04 -29.80 -35.77
CA PRO A 39 1.65 -31.12 -35.63
C PRO A 39 0.69 -32.04 -34.88
N PRO A 40 0.59 -33.33 -35.25
CA PRO A 40 -0.28 -34.27 -34.57
C PRO A 40 0.06 -34.23 -33.06
N PRO A 41 -0.95 -34.16 -32.18
CA PRO A 41 -0.69 -33.97 -30.76
C PRO A 41 0.20 -35.09 -30.26
N VAL A 42 1.39 -34.73 -29.77
CA VAL A 42 2.23 -35.63 -28.99
C VAL A 42 1.37 -36.11 -27.82
N ALA A 43 1.35 -37.41 -27.56
CA ALA A 43 0.52 -37.99 -26.52
C ALA A 43 1.09 -37.64 -25.14
N THR A 44 0.74 -36.46 -24.63
CA THR A 44 0.98 -36.07 -23.23
C THR A 44 0.15 -36.97 -22.32
N ALA A 45 0.72 -37.44 -21.21
CA ALA A 45 -0.04 -38.23 -20.23
C ALA A 45 -1.07 -37.35 -19.50
N CYS A 46 -0.80 -36.05 -19.45
CA CYS A 46 -1.63 -35.00 -18.87
C CYS A 46 -2.55 -34.31 -19.92
N PRO A 47 -3.86 -34.18 -19.68
CA PRO A 47 -4.79 -33.48 -20.58
C PRO A 47 -4.67 -31.93 -20.49
N PRO A 48 -4.87 -31.18 -21.59
CA PRO A 48 -4.76 -29.71 -21.60
C PRO A 48 -5.70 -29.01 -20.59
N ALA A 49 -5.19 -27.95 -19.95
CA ALA A 49 -5.90 -27.26 -18.86
C ALA A 49 -7.12 -26.46 -19.34
N ARG A 50 -8.30 -26.76 -18.81
CA ARG A 50 -9.54 -26.00 -19.04
C ARG A 50 -9.68 -24.90 -17.99
N SER A 51 -8.89 -23.85 -18.18
CA SER A 51 -8.96 -22.57 -17.45
C SER A 51 -9.36 -21.44 -18.40
N GLY A 52 -10.11 -20.47 -17.87
CA GLY A 52 -10.47 -19.25 -18.58
C GLY A 52 -9.32 -18.24 -18.72
N GLU A 53 -8.28 -18.31 -17.88
CA GLU A 53 -7.08 -17.47 -17.98
C GLU A 53 -6.00 -18.17 -18.82
N ARG A 54 -6.13 -18.10 -20.15
CA ARG A 54 -5.06 -18.51 -21.09
C ARG A 54 -3.88 -17.54 -21.00
N ILE A 55 -2.66 -18.09 -20.89
CA ILE A 55 -1.39 -17.35 -20.80
C ILE A 55 -0.38 -17.90 -21.84
N PRO A 56 -0.71 -17.96 -23.15
CA PRO A 56 0.23 -18.45 -24.17
C PRO A 56 1.50 -17.59 -24.15
N MET A 57 2.64 -18.21 -23.92
CA MET A 57 3.87 -17.49 -23.62
C MET A 57 4.44 -16.81 -24.87
N HIS A 58 5.03 -15.63 -24.64
CA HIS A 58 5.83 -14.93 -25.64
C HIS A 58 7.18 -15.64 -25.77
N ALA A 59 7.62 -15.87 -27.01
CA ALA A 59 8.97 -16.35 -27.27
C ALA A 59 9.92 -15.16 -27.06
N GLY A 60 10.61 -15.16 -25.91
CA GLY A 60 11.38 -14.01 -25.45
C GLY A 60 12.38 -13.51 -26.50
N ALA A 61 12.40 -12.20 -26.70
CA ALA A 61 13.33 -11.58 -27.63
C ALA A 61 14.76 -11.59 -27.03
N PRO A 62 15.82 -11.67 -27.86
CA PRO A 62 17.17 -11.37 -27.41
C PRO A 62 17.25 -9.98 -26.78
N ALA A 63 18.00 -9.84 -25.69
CA ALA A 63 18.23 -8.59 -24.98
C ALA A 63 18.65 -7.47 -25.96
N ALA A 64 17.97 -6.33 -25.91
CA ALA A 64 18.15 -5.26 -26.89
C ALA A 64 19.52 -4.60 -26.72
N THR A 65 20.45 -4.82 -27.65
CA THR A 65 21.80 -4.23 -27.60
C THR A 65 21.82 -2.82 -28.20
N PHE A 66 22.57 -1.92 -27.57
CA PHE A 66 22.84 -0.57 -28.06
C PHE A 66 24.35 -0.31 -28.16
N THR A 67 24.72 0.69 -28.97
CA THR A 67 26.08 1.26 -29.04
C THR A 67 25.99 2.76 -28.88
N GLU A 68 26.81 3.33 -28.01
CA GLU A 68 26.76 4.73 -27.60
C GLU A 68 28.19 5.27 -27.38
N THR A 69 28.37 6.59 -27.37
CA THR A 69 29.64 7.24 -27.03
C THR A 69 29.56 7.92 -25.67
N PHE A 70 30.70 8.18 -25.03
CA PHE A 70 30.72 8.98 -23.79
C PHE A 70 29.99 10.33 -23.95
N ASP A 71 30.17 11.03 -25.07
CA ASP A 71 29.49 12.30 -25.34
C ASP A 71 27.96 12.14 -25.49
N GLY A 72 27.49 11.03 -26.08
CA GLY A 72 26.07 10.71 -26.18
C GLY A 72 25.44 10.38 -24.81
N LEU A 73 26.12 9.55 -24.02
CA LEU A 73 25.74 9.24 -22.65
C LEU A 73 25.68 10.51 -21.79
N LYS A 74 26.72 11.36 -21.87
CA LYS A 74 26.77 12.67 -21.20
C LYS A 74 25.63 13.58 -21.66
N ALA A 75 25.32 13.65 -22.95
CA ALA A 75 24.22 14.48 -23.44
C ALA A 75 22.86 14.02 -22.90
N ARG A 76 22.64 12.70 -22.75
CA ARG A 76 21.43 12.15 -22.09
C ARG A 76 21.41 12.43 -20.60
N VAL A 77 22.54 12.28 -19.91
CA VAL A 77 22.71 12.69 -18.51
C VAL A 77 22.34 14.16 -18.33
N ASP A 78 22.90 15.06 -19.13
CA ASP A 78 22.62 16.49 -19.00
C ASP A 78 21.15 16.82 -19.34
N ALA A 79 20.58 16.20 -20.39
CA ALA A 79 19.18 16.40 -20.76
C ALA A 79 18.17 15.91 -19.70
N GLN A 80 18.51 14.90 -18.89
CA GLN A 80 17.62 14.37 -17.84
C GLN A 80 17.91 14.94 -16.45
N CYS A 81 19.17 15.23 -16.14
CA CYS A 81 19.63 15.55 -14.79
C CYS A 81 20.08 17.00 -14.61
N ALA A 82 20.61 17.69 -15.63
CA ALA A 82 21.26 19.00 -15.43
C ALA A 82 20.29 20.06 -14.89
N GLN A 83 19.04 20.07 -15.35
CA GLN A 83 18.03 21.05 -14.91
C GLN A 83 17.83 21.05 -13.39
N CYS A 84 18.02 19.91 -12.71
CA CYS A 84 17.93 19.80 -11.26
C CYS A 84 19.30 19.70 -10.58
N HIS A 85 20.23 18.93 -11.13
CA HIS A 85 21.46 18.48 -10.43
C HIS A 85 22.76 19.04 -11.00
N ALA A 86 22.73 19.85 -12.07
CA ALA A 86 23.89 20.69 -12.39
C ALA A 86 23.86 22.00 -11.60
N ALA A 87 25.01 22.66 -11.49
CA ALA A 87 25.07 24.04 -11.02
C ALA A 87 24.39 24.98 -12.04
N PRO A 88 23.68 26.04 -11.61
CA PRO A 88 23.56 26.51 -10.23
C PRO A 88 22.42 25.87 -9.42
N ASN A 89 21.56 25.03 -10.02
CA ASN A 89 20.26 24.67 -9.44
C ASN A 89 20.35 23.70 -8.25
N ALA A 90 21.21 22.67 -8.34
CA ALA A 90 21.61 21.79 -7.22
C ALA A 90 20.47 21.23 -6.31
N VAL A 91 19.30 20.98 -6.89
CA VAL A 91 18.06 20.61 -6.18
C VAL A 91 18.21 19.22 -5.54
N GLY A 92 17.60 19.03 -4.37
CA GLY A 92 17.56 17.74 -3.68
C GLY A 92 18.85 17.35 -2.96
N GLY A 93 19.86 18.24 -2.88
CA GLY A 93 21.12 17.96 -2.19
C GLY A 93 22.05 17.01 -2.96
N PHE A 94 21.85 16.87 -4.27
CA PHE A 94 22.70 16.10 -5.17
C PHE A 94 23.16 16.99 -6.33
N GLN A 95 24.48 16.96 -6.58
CA GLN A 95 25.10 17.43 -7.81
C GLN A 95 25.97 16.31 -8.37
N TYR A 96 26.12 16.25 -9.69
CA TYR A 96 27.10 15.39 -10.38
C TYR A 96 28.14 16.24 -11.11
N GLY A 97 29.37 15.76 -11.22
CA GLY A 97 30.37 16.39 -12.08
C GLY A 97 30.06 16.09 -13.55
N ALA A 98 29.76 17.12 -14.35
CA ALA A 98 29.33 16.97 -15.75
C ALA A 98 30.45 16.60 -16.75
N GLY A 99 31.55 15.99 -16.29
CA GLY A 99 32.68 15.50 -17.09
C GLY A 99 33.09 14.10 -16.66
N LEU A 100 34.05 13.49 -17.36
CA LEU A 100 34.41 12.07 -17.25
C LEU A 100 34.55 11.56 -15.80
N GLU A 101 35.44 12.18 -15.00
CA GLU A 101 35.69 11.75 -13.62
C GLU A 101 34.50 12.00 -12.67
N GLY A 102 33.65 12.98 -13.00
CA GLY A 102 32.42 13.24 -12.27
C GLY A 102 31.35 12.18 -12.53
N LEU A 103 31.17 11.77 -13.80
CA LEU A 103 30.22 10.69 -14.12
C LEU A 103 30.72 9.32 -13.65
N LYS A 104 32.05 9.09 -13.59
CA LYS A 104 32.62 7.91 -12.91
C LYS A 104 32.29 7.90 -11.41
N HIS A 105 32.40 9.04 -10.74
CA HIS A 105 32.13 9.18 -9.30
C HIS A 105 30.64 9.04 -8.97
N ASP A 106 29.76 9.70 -9.73
CA ASP A 106 28.33 9.81 -9.41
C ASP A 106 27.43 8.82 -10.16
N GLY A 107 27.92 8.22 -11.26
CA GLY A 107 27.13 7.41 -12.19
C GLY A 107 26.36 6.27 -11.53
N ALA A 108 27.02 5.43 -10.72
CA ALA A 108 26.35 4.30 -10.05
C ALA A 108 25.20 4.76 -9.14
N ARG A 109 25.34 5.92 -8.48
CA ARG A 109 24.27 6.53 -7.67
C ARG A 109 23.13 7.06 -8.54
N MET A 110 23.44 7.62 -9.71
CA MET A 110 22.45 8.10 -10.68
C MET A 110 21.65 6.94 -11.28
N ALA A 111 22.33 5.86 -11.69
CA ALA A 111 21.71 4.66 -12.25
C ALA A 111 20.84 3.92 -11.23
N LEU A 112 21.32 3.77 -9.98
CA LEU A 112 20.52 3.27 -8.86
C LEU A 112 19.21 4.07 -8.71
N LYS A 113 19.28 5.41 -8.66
CA LYS A 113 18.10 6.26 -8.47
C LYS A 113 17.16 6.26 -9.67
N ALA A 114 17.71 6.21 -10.88
CA ALA A 114 16.94 6.20 -12.12
C ALA A 114 16.23 4.84 -12.36
N SER A 115 16.85 3.71 -12.04
CA SER A 115 16.22 2.37 -12.06
C SER A 115 15.18 2.17 -10.94
N GLN A 116 15.33 2.89 -9.82
CA GLN A 116 14.29 3.04 -8.79
C GLN A 116 13.15 3.99 -9.22
N GLY A 117 13.28 4.71 -10.34
CA GLY A 117 12.30 5.73 -10.75
C GLY A 117 12.24 6.96 -9.84
N GLU A 118 13.27 7.23 -9.03
CA GLU A 118 13.37 8.39 -8.12
C GLU A 118 13.72 9.72 -8.82
N MET A 119 13.45 9.81 -10.14
CA MET A 119 13.38 11.09 -10.85
C MET A 119 12.27 11.97 -10.24
N PRO A 120 12.25 13.31 -10.48
CA PRO A 120 11.49 14.26 -9.68
C PRO A 120 10.06 13.78 -9.38
N PRO A 121 9.55 13.82 -8.12
CA PRO A 121 8.42 12.98 -7.64
C PRO A 121 7.14 12.96 -8.47
N LEU A 122 6.92 13.96 -9.34
CA LEU A 122 5.81 14.08 -10.27
C LEU A 122 6.16 13.65 -11.73
N ALA A 123 7.23 12.87 -11.91
CA ALA A 123 7.74 12.43 -13.22
C ALA A 123 6.68 11.70 -14.04
N THR A 124 6.58 12.04 -15.32
CA THR A 124 5.72 11.34 -16.28
C THR A 124 6.27 9.94 -16.59
N PRO A 125 5.42 8.96 -16.99
CA PRO A 125 5.89 7.62 -17.35
C PRO A 125 7.03 7.60 -18.38
N GLU A 126 7.00 8.52 -19.35
CA GLU A 126 8.04 8.71 -20.36
C GLU A 126 9.38 9.24 -19.78
N GLN A 127 9.34 10.08 -18.73
CA GLN A 127 10.54 10.49 -18.00
C GLN A 127 11.09 9.34 -17.16
N THR A 128 10.23 8.57 -16.49
CA THR A 128 10.64 7.36 -15.75
C THR A 128 11.29 6.34 -16.69
N LYS A 129 10.67 6.06 -17.85
CA LYS A 129 11.22 5.18 -18.89
C LYS A 129 12.61 5.63 -19.32
N LYS A 130 12.76 6.89 -19.75
CA LYS A 130 14.03 7.47 -20.20
C LYS A 130 15.13 7.41 -19.13
N ALA A 131 14.75 7.46 -17.85
CA ALA A 131 15.66 7.31 -16.73
C ALA A 131 16.09 5.85 -16.52
N VAL A 132 15.18 4.87 -16.60
CA VAL A 132 15.54 3.44 -16.57
C VAL A 132 16.47 3.09 -17.75
N GLU A 133 16.19 3.60 -18.95
CA GLU A 133 17.06 3.47 -20.13
C GLU A 133 18.43 4.18 -19.95
N LEU A 134 18.51 5.22 -19.12
CA LEU A 134 19.75 5.91 -18.79
C LEU A 134 20.55 5.18 -17.70
N ALA A 135 19.87 4.58 -16.70
CA ALA A 135 20.50 3.74 -15.69
C ALA A 135 21.28 2.60 -16.34
N CYS A 136 20.59 1.82 -17.18
CA CYS A 136 21.16 0.80 -18.05
C CYS A 136 22.45 1.27 -18.76
N ALA A 137 22.40 2.44 -19.41
CA ALA A 137 23.52 2.95 -20.18
C ALA A 137 24.71 3.37 -19.32
N ILE A 138 24.46 3.96 -18.14
CA ILE A 138 25.49 4.30 -17.15
C ILE A 138 26.11 3.02 -16.58
N ASP A 139 25.32 2.04 -16.17
CA ASP A 139 25.81 0.79 -15.57
C ASP A 139 26.64 -0.03 -16.57
N ALA A 140 26.18 -0.15 -17.82
CA ALA A 140 26.95 -0.80 -18.89
C ALA A 140 28.28 -0.09 -19.19
N TRP A 141 28.29 1.25 -19.15
CA TRP A 141 29.50 2.06 -19.33
C TRP A 141 30.49 1.92 -18.17
N LEU A 142 30.01 1.92 -16.93
CA LEU A 142 30.80 1.69 -15.72
C LEU A 142 31.43 0.28 -15.74
N ALA A 143 30.64 -0.74 -16.08
CA ALA A 143 31.10 -2.14 -16.18
C ALA A 143 32.21 -2.35 -17.22
N GLN A 144 32.27 -1.52 -18.26
CA GLN A 144 33.34 -1.53 -19.28
C GLN A 144 34.56 -0.66 -18.90
N GLY A 145 34.66 -0.20 -17.64
CA GLY A 145 35.78 0.63 -17.18
C GLY A 145 35.68 2.10 -17.59
N SER A 146 34.48 2.58 -17.92
CA SER A 146 34.19 3.99 -18.25
C SER A 146 35.00 4.55 -19.44
N PRO A 147 34.93 3.92 -20.64
CA PRO A 147 35.65 4.37 -21.83
C PRO A 147 35.18 5.75 -22.32
N THR A 148 36.08 6.52 -22.91
CA THR A 148 35.78 7.82 -23.55
C THR A 148 35.32 7.70 -25.00
N GLY A 149 35.56 6.56 -25.65
CA GLY A 149 35.13 6.28 -27.02
C GLY A 149 33.70 5.75 -27.11
N SER A 150 33.46 4.88 -28.08
CA SER A 150 32.23 4.09 -28.16
C SER A 150 32.26 2.91 -27.18
N PHE A 151 31.10 2.57 -26.63
CA PHE A 151 30.84 1.37 -25.84
C PHE A 151 29.51 0.73 -26.30
N SER A 152 29.27 -0.52 -25.92
CA SER A 152 28.01 -1.22 -26.22
C SER A 152 27.45 -1.88 -24.98
N GLY A 153 26.13 -2.00 -24.88
CA GLY A 153 25.47 -2.62 -23.72
C GLY A 153 24.09 -3.18 -24.06
N SER A 154 23.38 -3.64 -23.03
CA SER A 154 21.94 -3.96 -23.12
C SER A 154 21.24 -3.59 -21.81
N CYS A 155 19.91 -3.44 -21.85
CA CYS A 155 19.08 -3.06 -20.71
C CYS A 155 18.24 -4.21 -20.13
N ASP A 156 18.31 -5.39 -20.73
CA ASP A 156 17.87 -6.65 -20.13
C ASP A 156 19.12 -7.49 -19.83
N ASP A 157 19.15 -8.21 -18.71
CA ASP A 157 20.33 -8.91 -18.23
C ASP A 157 20.68 -10.11 -19.14
N ALA A 158 21.77 -9.99 -19.90
CA ALA A 158 22.24 -10.98 -20.89
C ALA A 158 22.96 -12.17 -20.21
N VAL A 159 22.22 -12.93 -19.40
CA VAL A 159 22.78 -14.00 -18.56
C VAL A 159 22.98 -15.30 -19.34
N THR A 160 24.19 -15.86 -19.29
CA THR A 160 24.51 -17.15 -19.89
C THR A 160 24.06 -18.33 -19.01
N GLY A 161 23.43 -19.31 -19.65
CA GLY A 161 22.86 -20.49 -19.00
C GLY A 161 21.47 -20.22 -18.42
N GLY A 162 20.43 -20.71 -19.10
CA GLY A 162 19.03 -20.53 -18.70
C GLY A 162 18.14 -21.65 -19.24
N VAL A 163 16.92 -21.73 -18.72
CA VAL A 163 15.94 -22.78 -19.02
C VAL A 163 14.81 -22.20 -19.88
N SER A 164 14.78 -22.61 -21.15
CA SER A 164 13.64 -22.33 -22.04
C SER A 164 12.44 -23.20 -21.67
N VAL A 165 11.23 -22.64 -21.82
CA VAL A 165 9.99 -23.42 -21.78
C VAL A 165 9.81 -24.15 -23.11
N GLU A 166 9.34 -25.39 -23.06
CA GLU A 166 9.07 -26.20 -24.25
C GLU A 166 7.93 -25.57 -25.10
N PRO A 167 8.02 -25.50 -26.44
CA PRO A 167 7.02 -24.85 -27.29
C PRO A 167 5.55 -25.27 -27.11
N GLY A 168 5.27 -26.57 -26.91
CA GLY A 168 3.94 -27.10 -26.60
C GLY A 168 3.42 -26.61 -25.25
N VAL A 169 4.22 -26.74 -24.19
CA VAL A 169 3.95 -26.17 -22.86
C VAL A 169 3.64 -24.68 -22.99
N ALA A 170 4.54 -23.92 -23.61
CA ALA A 170 4.45 -22.47 -23.82
C ALA A 170 3.14 -22.04 -24.53
N ALA A 171 2.70 -22.78 -25.56
CA ALA A 171 1.48 -22.49 -26.30
C ALA A 171 0.20 -22.87 -25.53
N ALA A 172 0.24 -23.92 -24.71
CA ALA A 172 -0.90 -24.41 -23.95
C ALA A 172 -1.13 -23.69 -22.61
N MET A 173 -0.11 -23.02 -22.04
CA MET A 173 -0.14 -22.34 -20.73
C MET A 173 -1.45 -21.61 -20.36
N THR A 174 -1.83 -21.78 -19.09
CA THR A 174 -2.93 -21.11 -18.37
C THR A 174 -2.46 -20.70 -16.96
N ASP A 175 -3.32 -20.07 -16.16
CA ASP A 175 -3.05 -19.80 -14.73
C ASP A 175 -2.94 -21.08 -13.86
N LEU A 176 -3.40 -22.23 -14.37
CA LEU A 176 -3.21 -23.57 -13.79
C LEU A 176 -2.06 -24.35 -14.44
N GLY A 177 -1.30 -23.75 -15.36
CA GLY A 177 -0.29 -24.45 -16.17
C GLY A 177 -0.80 -24.88 -17.55
N HIS A 178 -0.02 -25.69 -18.25
CA HIS A 178 -0.34 -26.10 -19.63
C HIS A 178 -1.33 -27.27 -19.71
N CYS A 179 -1.39 -28.10 -18.67
CA CYS A 179 -2.21 -29.30 -18.56
C CYS A 179 -2.74 -29.45 -17.12
N VAL A 180 -3.59 -30.43 -16.84
CA VAL A 180 -4.06 -30.76 -15.48
C VAL A 180 -3.87 -32.25 -15.20
N PRO A 181 -2.91 -32.64 -14.34
CA PRO A 181 -2.62 -34.04 -14.03
C PRO A 181 -3.83 -34.81 -13.49
N ASP A 182 -3.92 -36.09 -13.88
CA ASP A 182 -5.03 -36.98 -13.54
C ASP A 182 -4.95 -37.45 -12.08
N VAL A 183 -5.78 -36.86 -11.21
CA VAL A 183 -5.83 -37.18 -9.78
C VAL A 183 -6.43 -38.57 -9.44
N THR A 184 -6.75 -39.39 -10.43
CA THR A 184 -7.05 -40.82 -10.22
C THR A 184 -5.79 -41.70 -10.30
N LYS A 185 -4.65 -41.14 -10.74
CA LYS A 185 -3.37 -41.81 -10.94
C LYS A 185 -2.33 -41.30 -9.93
N PRO A 186 -2.29 -41.79 -8.68
CA PRO A 186 -1.36 -41.29 -7.66
C PRO A 186 0.11 -41.50 -8.03
N GLU A 187 0.42 -42.39 -8.97
CA GLU A 187 1.77 -42.58 -9.55
C GLU A 187 2.28 -41.39 -10.37
N LEU A 188 1.41 -40.44 -10.73
CA LEU A 188 1.80 -39.15 -11.34
C LEU A 188 2.25 -38.13 -10.29
N PHE A 189 2.13 -38.44 -8.99
CA PHE A 189 2.48 -37.53 -7.89
C PHE A 189 3.66 -38.05 -7.09
N GLY A 190 4.51 -37.13 -6.67
CA GLY A 190 5.71 -37.43 -5.90
C GLY A 190 6.02 -36.36 -4.87
N SER A 191 7.28 -36.38 -4.42
CA SER A 191 7.84 -35.40 -3.49
C SER A 191 9.33 -35.24 -3.79
N ASP A 192 9.97 -34.22 -3.21
CA ASP A 192 11.35 -33.87 -3.54
C ASP A 192 12.19 -33.69 -2.26
N PRO A 193 12.39 -34.75 -1.45
CA PRO A 193 12.91 -34.65 -0.09
C PRO A 193 14.32 -34.06 0.01
N ASP A 194 15.18 -34.31 -0.99
CA ASP A 194 16.51 -33.69 -1.07
C ASP A 194 16.42 -32.17 -1.26
N LYS A 195 15.48 -31.73 -2.11
CA LYS A 195 15.19 -30.32 -2.36
C LYS A 195 14.51 -29.69 -1.13
N ASP A 196 13.62 -30.40 -0.44
CA ASP A 196 13.01 -29.94 0.82
C ASP A 196 14.07 -29.74 1.91
N ALA A 197 15.01 -30.66 2.06
CA ALA A 197 16.13 -30.53 2.99
C ALA A 197 17.01 -29.31 2.65
N ALA A 198 17.30 -29.08 1.37
CA ALA A 198 18.01 -27.88 0.91
C ALA A 198 17.23 -26.60 1.25
N PHE A 199 15.93 -26.55 0.97
CA PHE A 199 15.07 -25.41 1.30
C PHE A 199 14.93 -25.18 2.81
N ALA A 200 14.91 -26.24 3.63
CA ALA A 200 14.85 -26.14 5.09
C ALA A 200 16.14 -25.52 5.66
N ALA A 201 17.30 -25.81 5.05
CA ALA A 201 18.59 -25.24 5.43
C ALA A 201 18.78 -23.77 4.98
N LEU A 202 17.93 -23.22 4.11
CA LEU A 202 18.04 -21.82 3.69
C LEU A 202 17.73 -20.85 4.84
N THR A 203 18.67 -19.93 5.08
CA THR A 203 18.51 -18.73 5.92
C THR A 203 18.29 -17.46 5.09
N LYS A 204 18.53 -17.53 3.78
CA LYS A 204 18.26 -16.50 2.76
C LYS A 204 18.03 -17.18 1.42
N LEU A 205 17.41 -16.49 0.47
CA LEU A 205 17.17 -17.03 -0.86
C LEU A 205 18.45 -16.98 -1.74
N PRO A 206 18.74 -18.02 -2.54
CA PRO A 206 19.83 -18.04 -3.53
C PRO A 206 19.72 -16.99 -4.65
N PRO A 207 20.83 -16.63 -5.32
CA PRO A 207 20.87 -15.57 -6.34
C PRO A 207 20.01 -15.83 -7.59
N ARG A 208 19.81 -17.08 -8.03
CA ARG A 208 18.91 -17.40 -9.16
C ARG A 208 17.80 -18.33 -8.74
N LEU A 209 16.65 -18.22 -9.41
CA LEU A 209 15.50 -19.10 -9.16
C LEU A 209 15.84 -20.57 -9.47
N SER A 210 16.68 -20.80 -10.48
CA SER A 210 17.27 -22.10 -10.84
C SER A 210 18.09 -22.72 -9.71
N ASP A 211 18.75 -21.91 -8.89
CA ASP A 211 19.56 -22.37 -7.75
C ASP A 211 18.67 -22.82 -6.58
N THR A 212 17.35 -22.57 -6.68
CA THR A 212 16.33 -23.03 -5.73
C THR A 212 15.55 -24.22 -6.29
N ASP A 213 15.07 -24.12 -7.53
CA ASP A 213 14.31 -25.17 -8.21
C ASP A 213 14.33 -24.94 -9.73
N THR A 214 15.13 -25.74 -10.45
CA THR A 214 15.21 -25.71 -11.92
C THR A 214 13.89 -26.09 -12.60
N ASP A 215 13.04 -26.92 -11.98
CA ASP A 215 11.80 -27.39 -12.60
C ASP A 215 10.74 -26.30 -12.63
N ILE A 216 10.74 -25.40 -11.63
CA ILE A 216 9.92 -24.18 -11.61
C ILE A 216 10.21 -23.29 -12.83
N MET A 217 11.41 -23.33 -13.42
CA MET A 217 11.73 -22.54 -14.60
C MET A 217 10.99 -23.02 -15.87
N THR A 218 10.56 -24.29 -15.91
CA THR A 218 9.97 -24.95 -17.08
C THR A 218 8.47 -24.72 -17.24
N PHE A 219 7.74 -24.53 -16.13
CA PHE A 219 6.26 -24.58 -16.06
C PHE A 219 5.61 -25.84 -16.66
N ASP A 220 6.38 -26.93 -16.77
CA ASP A 220 5.86 -28.26 -17.04
C ASP A 220 5.14 -28.78 -15.77
N VAL A 221 3.81 -28.73 -15.77
CA VAL A 221 3.01 -29.13 -14.60
C VAL A 221 2.82 -30.64 -14.46
N GLU A 222 3.18 -31.45 -15.47
CA GLU A 222 3.28 -32.90 -15.32
C GLU A 222 4.56 -33.21 -14.51
N LYS A 223 5.70 -32.64 -14.92
CA LYS A 223 6.98 -32.74 -14.20
C LYS A 223 6.93 -32.17 -12.78
N LEU A 224 6.26 -31.02 -12.59
CA LEU A 224 6.12 -30.39 -11.27
C LEU A 224 5.23 -31.22 -10.34
N ALA A 225 4.14 -31.82 -10.83
CA ALA A 225 3.28 -32.69 -10.00
C ALA A 225 3.99 -33.98 -9.57
N ALA A 226 4.79 -34.57 -10.47
CA ALA A 226 5.69 -35.68 -10.14
C ALA A 226 6.78 -35.32 -9.10
N ARG A 227 6.98 -34.02 -8.82
CA ARG A 227 7.83 -33.49 -7.75
C ARG A 227 7.05 -32.94 -6.55
N GLY A 228 5.72 -33.06 -6.50
CA GLY A 228 4.89 -32.57 -5.37
C GLY A 228 4.50 -31.09 -5.45
N THR A 229 4.65 -30.45 -6.61
CA THR A 229 4.32 -29.03 -6.86
C THR A 229 3.07 -28.89 -7.72
N PHE A 230 2.05 -28.18 -7.23
CA PHE A 230 0.71 -28.11 -7.82
C PHE A 230 0.23 -26.67 -8.06
N ALA A 231 -0.56 -26.45 -9.12
CA ALA A 231 -1.10 -25.12 -9.47
C ALA A 231 -2.47 -24.82 -8.83
N PHE A 232 -2.74 -23.52 -8.58
CA PHE A 232 -4.02 -23.06 -8.01
C PHE A 232 -4.43 -21.63 -8.44
N ALA A 233 -5.73 -21.36 -8.42
CA ALA A 233 -6.35 -20.08 -8.77
C ALA A 233 -7.23 -19.54 -7.64
N PRO A 234 -6.95 -18.35 -7.06
CA PRO A 234 -7.78 -17.75 -6.01
C PRO A 234 -9.13 -17.27 -6.55
N THR A 235 -10.19 -17.51 -5.78
CA THR A 235 -11.57 -17.09 -6.10
C THR A 235 -11.70 -15.59 -6.28
N TYR A 236 -11.05 -14.83 -5.40
CA TYR A 236 -11.05 -13.37 -5.35
C TYR A 236 -9.61 -12.86 -5.60
N PRO A 237 -9.18 -12.78 -6.87
CA PRO A 237 -7.79 -12.47 -7.20
C PRO A 237 -7.41 -11.02 -6.91
N LEU A 238 -6.21 -10.85 -6.34
CA LEU A 238 -5.51 -9.57 -6.26
C LEU A 238 -5.23 -9.01 -7.68
N PHE A 239 -5.73 -7.81 -7.93
CA PHE A 239 -5.39 -6.98 -9.08
C PHE A 239 -3.90 -6.63 -9.06
N SER A 240 -3.26 -6.60 -10.23
CA SER A 240 -1.84 -6.24 -10.34
C SER A 240 -1.57 -5.68 -11.73
N ASP A 241 -2.18 -4.54 -12.07
CA ASP A 241 -1.99 -3.87 -13.36
C ASP A 241 -2.21 -4.83 -14.55
N HIS A 242 -3.35 -5.55 -14.51
CA HIS A 242 -3.76 -6.55 -15.52
C HIS A 242 -2.77 -7.72 -15.76
N ALA A 243 -1.72 -7.87 -14.96
CA ALA A 243 -0.78 -8.98 -15.08
C ALA A 243 -1.45 -10.34 -14.79
N LYS A 244 -1.26 -11.30 -15.70
CA LYS A 244 -1.72 -12.69 -15.56
C LYS A 244 -0.78 -13.48 -14.66
N LYS A 245 -1.27 -14.54 -14.01
CA LYS A 245 -0.55 -15.14 -12.86
C LYS A 245 -0.65 -16.66 -12.76
N LEU A 246 0.46 -17.35 -13.00
CA LEU A 246 0.64 -18.73 -12.54
C LEU A 246 0.96 -18.72 -11.04
N ARG A 247 0.30 -19.57 -10.25
CA ARG A 247 0.64 -19.80 -8.84
C ARG A 247 0.84 -21.29 -8.61
N LEU A 248 1.93 -21.63 -7.91
CA LEU A 248 2.29 -22.99 -7.56
C LEU A 248 2.48 -23.08 -6.05
N VAL A 249 2.01 -24.18 -5.45
CA VAL A 249 2.30 -24.59 -4.07
C VAL A 249 3.06 -25.91 -4.10
N HIS A 250 4.11 -26.00 -3.30
CA HIS A 250 4.81 -27.25 -2.99
C HIS A 250 4.77 -27.45 -1.47
N VAL A 251 4.35 -28.63 -1.02
CA VAL A 251 4.29 -29.02 0.40
C VAL A 251 5.36 -30.08 0.64
N PRO A 252 6.17 -30.00 1.71
CA PRO A 252 7.31 -30.90 1.89
C PRO A 252 6.93 -32.38 1.96
N ALA A 253 7.86 -33.25 1.59
CA ALA A 253 7.70 -34.70 1.64
C ALA A 253 7.11 -35.19 2.99
N GLY A 254 5.97 -35.90 2.92
CA GLY A 254 5.27 -36.43 4.10
C GLY A 254 4.44 -35.40 4.90
N GLN A 255 4.29 -34.17 4.40
CA GLN A 255 3.45 -33.13 4.99
C GLN A 255 2.25 -32.80 4.10
N SER A 256 1.22 -32.18 4.69
CA SER A 256 0.02 -31.68 3.99
C SER A 256 -0.42 -30.36 4.61
N ILE A 257 -1.10 -29.51 3.84
CA ILE A 257 -1.79 -28.34 4.38
C ILE A 257 -3.09 -28.82 5.04
N ARG A 258 -3.14 -28.81 6.38
CA ARG A 258 -4.28 -29.34 7.14
C ARG A 258 -5.39 -28.30 7.22
N TYR A 259 -6.57 -28.63 6.70
CA TYR A 259 -7.80 -27.91 7.00
C TYR A 259 -8.25 -28.17 8.44
N ASP A 260 -8.70 -27.11 9.10
CA ASP A 260 -9.32 -27.21 10.42
C ASP A 260 -10.81 -26.89 10.33
N ALA A 261 -11.65 -27.89 10.58
CA ALA A 261 -13.10 -27.75 10.46
C ALA A 261 -13.73 -26.88 11.56
N GLN A 262 -13.04 -26.67 12.69
CA GLN A 262 -13.50 -25.85 13.81
C GLN A 262 -13.15 -24.37 13.60
N THR A 263 -11.87 -24.08 13.33
CA THR A 263 -11.42 -22.69 13.11
C THR A 263 -11.64 -22.19 11.69
N LYS A 264 -12.05 -23.08 10.77
CA LYS A 264 -12.28 -22.84 9.33
C LYS A 264 -11.04 -22.34 8.57
N ALA A 265 -9.84 -22.56 9.12
CA ALA A 265 -8.55 -22.12 8.57
C ALA A 265 -7.73 -23.26 7.94
N PHE A 266 -6.62 -22.91 7.29
CA PHE A 266 -5.57 -23.85 6.87
C PHE A 266 -4.33 -23.70 7.78
N HIS A 267 -3.86 -24.80 8.35
CA HIS A 267 -2.53 -24.91 8.93
C HIS A 267 -1.53 -25.30 7.82
N ILE A 268 -0.73 -24.33 7.37
CA ILE A 268 0.32 -24.53 6.38
C ILE A 268 1.61 -24.95 7.11
N PRO A 269 2.19 -26.14 6.84
CA PRO A 269 3.39 -26.58 7.53
C PRO A 269 4.62 -25.74 7.12
N PRO A 270 5.60 -25.56 8.02
CA PRO A 270 6.87 -24.91 7.67
C PRO A 270 7.56 -25.59 6.48
N ASN A 271 8.37 -24.81 5.77
CA ASN A 271 9.03 -25.18 4.51
C ASN A 271 8.07 -25.41 3.32
N THR A 272 6.76 -25.22 3.45
CA THR A 272 5.86 -25.07 2.29
C THR A 272 6.32 -23.89 1.44
N ARG A 273 6.35 -24.09 0.12
CA ARG A 273 6.85 -23.12 -0.87
C ARG A 273 5.70 -22.62 -1.74
N PHE A 274 5.58 -21.31 -1.87
CA PHE A 274 4.64 -20.66 -2.78
C PHE A 274 5.40 -19.87 -3.84
N TYR A 275 5.18 -20.22 -5.10
CA TYR A 275 5.74 -19.52 -6.26
C TYR A 275 4.62 -18.78 -6.99
N LYS A 276 4.86 -17.54 -7.39
CA LYS A 276 3.88 -16.68 -8.06
C LYS A 276 4.55 -15.93 -9.21
N THR A 277 4.41 -16.44 -10.43
CA THR A 277 4.93 -15.81 -11.64
C THR A 277 3.92 -14.82 -12.18
N PHE A 278 4.36 -13.58 -12.43
CA PHE A 278 3.58 -12.53 -13.06
C PHE A 278 3.99 -12.37 -14.51
N PHE A 279 2.99 -12.28 -15.39
CA PHE A 279 3.16 -12.16 -16.83
C PHE A 279 2.48 -10.88 -17.34
N LYS A 280 3.13 -10.18 -18.28
CA LYS A 280 2.54 -9.04 -19.00
C LYS A 280 2.34 -9.40 -20.47
N SER A 281 1.28 -8.86 -21.05
CA SER A 281 0.89 -9.11 -22.44
C SER A 281 1.82 -8.39 -23.42
N VAL A 282 2.18 -9.09 -24.49
CA VAL A 282 2.95 -8.61 -25.64
C VAL A 282 2.14 -8.89 -26.90
N ALA A 283 1.80 -7.85 -27.66
CA ALA A 283 1.20 -7.98 -28.98
C ALA A 283 2.30 -8.25 -30.01
N GLY A 284 2.29 -9.47 -30.58
CA GLY A 284 3.29 -9.90 -31.56
C GLY A 284 3.19 -9.15 -32.89
N LYS A 285 4.26 -9.21 -33.71
CA LYS A 285 4.22 -8.67 -35.09
C LYS A 285 3.17 -9.34 -35.99
N ASP A 286 2.74 -10.54 -35.61
CA ASP A 286 1.69 -11.33 -36.24
C ASP A 286 0.28 -11.02 -35.71
N GLY A 287 0.13 -10.03 -34.81
CA GLY A 287 -1.14 -9.63 -34.22
C GLY A 287 -1.64 -10.51 -33.08
N TYR A 288 -0.97 -11.63 -32.77
CA TYR A 288 -1.37 -12.51 -31.68
C TYR A 288 -0.85 -12.00 -30.33
N LEU A 289 -1.74 -11.98 -29.33
CA LEU A 289 -1.39 -11.62 -27.96
C LEU A 289 -0.74 -12.81 -27.24
N ARG A 290 0.48 -12.60 -26.77
CA ARG A 290 1.26 -13.57 -25.98
C ARG A 290 1.73 -12.93 -24.67
N TYR A 291 2.43 -13.67 -23.82
CA TYR A 291 2.76 -13.23 -22.46
C TYR A 291 4.24 -13.39 -22.09
N ARG A 292 4.95 -12.27 -21.82
CA ARG A 292 6.34 -12.26 -21.30
C ARG A 292 6.32 -12.48 -19.79
N LYS A 293 7.23 -13.33 -19.29
CA LYS A 293 7.53 -13.47 -17.85
C LYS A 293 8.24 -12.20 -17.37
N ILE A 294 7.79 -11.61 -16.26
CA ILE A 294 8.39 -10.37 -15.70
C ILE A 294 9.05 -10.64 -14.36
N GLU A 295 8.31 -11.22 -13.42
CA GLU A 295 8.81 -11.55 -12.08
C GLU A 295 8.23 -12.87 -11.58
N THR A 296 8.96 -13.57 -10.72
CA THR A 296 8.46 -14.71 -9.93
C THR A 296 8.75 -14.45 -8.46
N ARG A 297 7.70 -14.28 -7.65
CA ARG A 297 7.84 -14.16 -6.20
C ARG A 297 7.83 -15.54 -5.56
N LEU A 298 8.79 -15.77 -4.67
CA LEU A 298 8.92 -16.98 -3.87
C LEU A 298 8.67 -16.62 -2.40
N ILE A 299 7.88 -17.46 -1.71
CA ILE A 299 7.75 -17.47 -0.25
C ILE A 299 8.02 -18.89 0.23
N VAL A 300 8.88 -19.03 1.24
CA VAL A 300 9.16 -20.29 1.94
C VAL A 300 8.74 -20.10 3.40
N VAL A 301 7.69 -20.80 3.80
CA VAL A 301 7.07 -20.64 5.13
C VAL A 301 8.05 -21.08 6.23
N ARG A 302 8.06 -20.35 7.35
CA ARG A 302 8.79 -20.66 8.58
C ARG A 302 7.85 -20.57 9.78
N GLU A 303 8.29 -21.06 10.93
CA GLU A 303 7.60 -20.87 12.21
C GLU A 303 8.58 -20.19 13.20
N PRO A 304 8.24 -19.02 13.77
CA PRO A 304 7.06 -18.20 13.51
C PRO A 304 7.01 -17.64 12.08
N TRP A 305 5.80 -17.46 11.56
CA TRP A 305 5.54 -17.07 10.16
C TRP A 305 6.21 -15.77 9.71
N ASN A 306 6.49 -14.85 10.65
CA ASN A 306 7.18 -13.59 10.37
C ASN A 306 8.68 -13.76 10.03
N GLN A 307 9.22 -14.98 10.19
CA GLN A 307 10.56 -15.37 9.72
C GLN A 307 10.54 -16.03 8.32
N SER A 308 9.38 -16.11 7.65
CA SER A 308 9.26 -16.73 6.33
C SER A 308 10.19 -16.05 5.32
N LEU A 309 10.98 -16.83 4.58
CA LEU A 309 11.83 -16.28 3.54
C LEU A 309 10.98 -15.83 2.37
N PHE A 310 11.22 -14.63 1.84
CA PHE A 310 10.55 -14.15 0.64
C PHE A 310 11.50 -13.38 -0.27
N GLY A 311 11.19 -13.37 -1.57
CA GLY A 311 11.98 -12.66 -2.56
C GLY A 311 11.29 -12.60 -3.91
N THR A 312 11.75 -11.66 -4.74
CA THR A 312 11.28 -11.47 -6.11
C THR A 312 12.41 -11.77 -7.07
N TYR A 313 12.25 -12.77 -7.94
CA TYR A 313 13.17 -13.03 -9.04
C TYR A 313 12.69 -12.31 -10.31
N LEU A 314 13.61 -11.69 -11.05
CA LEU A 314 13.32 -10.87 -12.24
C LEU A 314 13.78 -11.60 -13.50
N TRP A 315 12.90 -11.68 -14.51
CA TRP A 315 13.17 -12.43 -15.75
C TRP A 315 13.81 -11.55 -16.84
N ASN A 316 14.86 -12.09 -17.48
CA ASN A 316 15.52 -11.50 -18.66
C ASN A 316 14.59 -11.41 -19.89
N ALA A 317 15.05 -10.76 -20.96
CA ALA A 317 14.29 -10.57 -22.21
C ALA A 317 13.85 -11.89 -22.85
N GLU A 318 14.75 -12.86 -22.84
CA GLU A 318 14.58 -14.19 -23.39
C GLU A 318 13.62 -15.05 -22.53
N GLY A 319 13.38 -14.66 -21.27
CA GLY A 319 12.60 -15.44 -20.32
C GLY A 319 13.22 -16.79 -19.99
N THR A 320 14.55 -16.88 -19.93
CA THR A 320 15.32 -18.10 -19.67
C THR A 320 16.00 -18.11 -18.31
N VAL A 321 16.28 -16.94 -17.73
CA VAL A 321 16.92 -16.77 -16.42
C VAL A 321 16.06 -15.86 -15.55
N ALA A 322 16.06 -16.12 -14.24
CA ALA A 322 15.41 -15.28 -13.26
C ALA A 322 16.35 -15.06 -12.05
N GLU A 323 16.82 -13.83 -11.87
CA GLU A 323 17.80 -13.46 -10.82
C GLU A 323 17.13 -12.70 -9.68
N LEU A 324 17.60 -12.89 -8.45
CA LEU A 324 17.01 -12.34 -7.24
C LEU A 324 17.19 -10.82 -7.23
N HIS A 325 16.09 -10.09 -7.15
CA HIS A 325 16.08 -8.64 -7.02
C HIS A 325 16.82 -8.24 -5.74
N ASP A 326 17.94 -7.53 -5.89
CA ASP A 326 18.89 -7.23 -4.81
C ASP A 326 19.16 -5.73 -4.63
N LEU A 327 18.47 -4.86 -5.39
CA LEU A 327 18.59 -3.40 -5.33
C LEU A 327 18.35 -2.90 -3.89
N ARG A 328 19.26 -2.12 -3.30
CA ARG A 328 19.22 -1.85 -1.85
C ARG A 328 18.48 -0.58 -1.44
N TYR A 329 17.84 -0.65 -0.27
CA TYR A 329 17.48 0.52 0.53
C TYR A 329 18.76 1.18 1.12
N ARG A 330 18.66 2.42 1.61
CA ARG A 330 19.83 3.18 2.12
C ARG A 330 20.49 2.60 3.37
N ASN A 331 19.83 1.68 4.08
CA ASN A 331 20.40 0.91 5.18
C ASN A 331 21.15 -0.36 4.72
N GLY A 332 21.15 -0.70 3.43
CA GLY A 332 21.80 -1.88 2.86
C GLY A 332 20.91 -3.14 2.77
N GLU A 333 19.65 -3.06 3.19
CA GLU A 333 18.71 -4.19 3.11
C GLU A 333 18.19 -4.40 1.68
N PRO A 334 18.07 -5.66 1.22
CA PRO A 334 17.35 -5.99 -0.01
C PRO A 334 15.84 -6.11 0.30
N PHE A 335 14.93 -5.73 -0.58
CA PHE A 335 15.10 -5.14 -1.91
C PHE A 335 14.19 -3.93 -2.06
N SER A 336 14.67 -2.86 -2.69
CA SER A 336 13.90 -1.63 -2.89
C SER A 336 12.79 -1.83 -3.94
N ASP A 337 11.94 -0.81 -4.11
CA ASP A 337 11.16 -0.69 -5.33
C ASP A 337 12.11 -0.65 -6.56
N ARG A 338 11.68 -1.17 -7.71
CA ARG A 338 12.40 -1.12 -9.01
C ARG A 338 11.40 -0.94 -10.14
N VAL A 339 11.74 -0.15 -11.15
CA VAL A 339 10.95 0.00 -12.37
C VAL A 339 11.68 -0.67 -13.54
N LEU A 340 10.95 -1.47 -14.31
CA LEU A 340 11.39 -2.06 -15.57
C LEU A 340 10.59 -1.46 -16.72
N VAL A 341 11.16 -1.49 -17.92
CA VAL A 341 10.50 -1.13 -19.18
C VAL A 341 10.38 -2.41 -20.01
N TYR A 342 9.19 -2.74 -20.51
CA TYR A 342 8.99 -3.90 -21.40
C TYR A 342 8.31 -3.49 -22.70
N THR A 343 8.59 -4.21 -23.79
CA THR A 343 7.89 -4.05 -25.07
C THR A 343 6.49 -4.64 -24.97
N GLU A 344 5.47 -3.79 -25.07
CA GLU A 344 4.06 -4.20 -25.07
C GLU A 344 3.57 -4.56 -26.47
N HIS A 345 4.16 -3.99 -27.53
CA HIS A 345 3.75 -4.26 -28.91
C HIS A 345 4.95 -4.26 -29.87
N GLU A 346 5.29 -5.44 -30.40
CA GLU A 346 6.49 -5.63 -31.23
C GLU A 346 6.40 -4.93 -32.60
N GLY A 347 5.22 -4.96 -33.22
CA GLY A 347 5.00 -4.34 -34.54
C GLY A 347 5.08 -2.81 -34.57
N THR A 348 5.00 -2.14 -33.41
CA THR A 348 5.07 -0.68 -33.29
C THR A 348 6.24 -0.20 -32.43
N GLY A 349 6.94 -1.11 -31.75
CA GLY A 349 7.96 -0.78 -30.75
C GLY A 349 7.39 -0.13 -29.47
N LYS A 350 6.06 -0.17 -29.25
CA LYS A 350 5.46 0.45 -28.05
C LYS A 350 5.93 -0.29 -26.80
N THR A 351 6.48 0.46 -25.85
CA THR A 351 6.88 0.01 -24.52
C THR A 351 5.88 0.41 -23.44
N ARG A 352 6.00 -0.18 -22.25
CA ARG A 352 5.30 0.24 -21.03
C ARG A 352 6.17 -0.02 -19.79
N ASN A 353 6.01 0.80 -18.76
CA ASN A 353 6.63 0.61 -17.45
C ASN A 353 5.93 -0.53 -16.69
N TYR A 354 6.70 -1.22 -15.84
CA TYR A 354 6.24 -2.17 -14.84
C TYR A 354 7.01 -1.93 -13.54
N ALA A 355 6.31 -1.73 -12.42
CA ALA A 355 6.97 -1.51 -11.13
C ALA A 355 6.88 -2.75 -10.23
N ILE A 356 8.02 -3.12 -9.65
CA ILE A 356 8.17 -4.18 -8.66
C ILE A 356 8.17 -3.53 -7.27
N PRO A 357 7.24 -3.90 -6.37
CA PRO A 357 7.22 -3.41 -5.01
C PRO A 357 8.36 -4.01 -4.19
N GLY A 358 9.07 -3.17 -3.44
CA GLY A 358 10.15 -3.57 -2.54
C GLY A 358 9.69 -4.33 -1.29
N ALA A 359 10.65 -4.84 -0.53
CA ALA A 359 10.42 -5.71 0.62
C ALA A 359 9.49 -5.06 1.67
N HIS A 360 9.63 -3.76 1.96
CA HIS A 360 8.73 -3.05 2.87
C HIS A 360 7.27 -3.08 2.41
N ARG A 361 7.01 -2.96 1.10
CA ARG A 361 5.65 -3.04 0.54
C ARG A 361 5.12 -4.47 0.59
N CYS A 362 5.99 -5.46 0.37
CA CYS A 362 5.64 -6.87 0.49
C CYS A 362 5.24 -7.22 1.94
N VAL A 363 6.04 -6.84 2.93
CA VAL A 363 5.73 -7.01 4.37
C VAL A 363 4.43 -6.30 4.74
N ASN A 364 4.25 -5.03 4.35
CA ASN A 364 3.03 -4.26 4.62
C ASN A 364 1.74 -4.94 4.10
N CYS A 365 1.84 -5.76 3.05
CA CYS A 365 0.73 -6.50 2.48
C CYS A 365 0.57 -7.93 3.07
N HIS A 366 1.68 -8.62 3.33
CA HIS A 366 1.69 -10.02 3.78
C HIS A 366 1.55 -10.20 5.31
N THR A 367 1.94 -9.20 6.10
CA THR A 367 1.71 -9.17 7.57
C THR A 367 0.22 -9.20 7.93
N GLY A 368 -0.64 -8.63 7.08
CA GLY A 368 -2.09 -8.71 7.22
C GLY A 368 -2.73 -9.93 6.54
N SER A 369 -1.98 -11.04 6.36
CA SER A 369 -2.51 -12.29 5.80
C SER A 369 -3.64 -12.87 6.68
N GLU A 370 -4.75 -13.24 6.06
CA GLU A 370 -5.97 -13.78 6.70
C GLU A 370 -5.65 -14.95 7.66
N GLY A 371 -4.78 -15.87 7.22
CA GLY A 371 -4.36 -17.03 7.99
C GLY A 371 -3.11 -16.84 8.86
N GLN A 372 -2.66 -15.59 9.08
CA GLN A 372 -1.43 -15.24 9.83
C GLN A 372 -0.23 -16.16 9.50
N ASN A 373 0.08 -16.28 8.21
CA ASN A 373 1.04 -17.26 7.70
C ASN A 373 1.95 -16.71 6.59
N PHE A 374 1.93 -15.39 6.39
CA PHE A 374 2.63 -14.67 5.31
C PHE A 374 2.20 -15.06 3.87
N VAL A 375 1.16 -15.87 3.68
CA VAL A 375 0.67 -16.29 2.35
C VAL A 375 -0.61 -15.53 1.97
N LEU A 376 -0.69 -15.08 0.71
CA LEU A 376 -1.85 -14.34 0.19
C LEU A 376 -2.54 -15.10 -0.95
N GLY A 377 -3.86 -15.27 -0.83
CA GLY A 377 -4.69 -15.95 -1.84
C GLY A 377 -4.75 -17.47 -1.72
N PHE A 378 -4.16 -18.07 -0.68
CA PHE A 378 -4.31 -19.50 -0.36
C PHE A 378 -4.96 -19.65 1.02
N THR A 379 -6.28 -19.43 1.07
CA THR A 379 -7.13 -19.60 2.26
C THR A 379 -8.35 -20.44 1.89
N PRO A 380 -9.09 -21.04 2.83
CA PRO A 380 -10.24 -21.88 2.51
C PRO A 380 -11.30 -21.13 1.69
N LEU A 381 -11.57 -19.86 2.01
CA LEU A 381 -12.47 -19.02 1.21
C LEU A 381 -11.93 -18.81 -0.22
N GLN A 382 -10.62 -18.61 -0.37
CA GLN A 382 -9.99 -18.37 -1.68
C GLN A 382 -9.92 -19.63 -2.56
N LEU A 383 -9.79 -20.84 -2.00
CA LEU A 383 -9.76 -22.08 -2.79
C LEU A 383 -11.15 -22.62 -3.16
N ASN A 384 -12.20 -22.18 -2.47
CA ASN A 384 -13.60 -22.53 -2.75
C ASN A 384 -14.11 -21.84 -4.04
N ARG A 385 -13.55 -22.22 -5.20
CA ARG A 385 -13.77 -21.56 -6.50
C ARG A 385 -15.26 -21.49 -6.84
N ARG A 386 -15.71 -20.29 -7.15
CA ARG A 386 -17.09 -19.95 -7.51
C ARG A 386 -17.18 -19.59 -9.00
N ALA A 387 -18.34 -19.83 -9.60
CA ALA A 387 -18.62 -19.53 -11.00
C ALA A 387 -18.76 -18.01 -11.26
N PRO A 388 -18.73 -17.55 -12.52
CA PRO A 388 -18.92 -16.12 -12.83
C PRO A 388 -20.29 -15.63 -12.34
N GLY A 389 -20.31 -14.51 -11.62
CA GLY A 389 -21.52 -13.96 -10.99
C GLY A 389 -21.98 -14.67 -9.70
N GLU A 390 -21.34 -15.76 -9.30
CA GLU A 390 -21.63 -16.47 -8.03
C GLU A 390 -20.86 -15.81 -6.87
N ALA A 391 -21.55 -15.55 -5.74
CA ALA A 391 -20.95 -15.10 -4.48
C ALA A 391 -19.95 -13.93 -4.60
N GLY A 392 -20.25 -12.93 -5.43
CA GLY A 392 -19.41 -11.74 -5.61
C GLY A 392 -18.23 -11.90 -6.57
N VAL A 393 -18.11 -13.05 -7.25
CA VAL A 393 -17.23 -13.18 -8.42
C VAL A 393 -17.82 -12.39 -9.58
N ASP A 394 -16.95 -11.69 -10.33
CA ASP A 394 -17.29 -10.90 -11.50
C ASP A 394 -18.12 -11.71 -12.53
N ALA A 395 -19.25 -11.17 -12.98
CA ALA A 395 -20.10 -11.82 -13.97
C ALA A 395 -19.42 -11.97 -15.34
N ASN A 396 -18.37 -11.19 -15.61
CA ASN A 396 -17.59 -11.24 -16.85
C ASN A 396 -16.31 -12.09 -16.71
N ALA A 397 -16.09 -12.73 -15.57
CA ALA A 397 -14.95 -13.64 -15.41
C ALA A 397 -15.10 -14.85 -16.34
N ASN A 398 -14.05 -15.19 -17.07
CA ASN A 398 -13.94 -16.48 -17.74
C ASN A 398 -13.39 -17.47 -16.70
N ILE A 399 -14.21 -18.44 -16.28
CA ILE A 399 -13.86 -19.46 -15.28
C ILE A 399 -14.34 -20.81 -15.81
N GLN A 400 -13.45 -21.80 -15.82
CA GLN A 400 -13.72 -23.10 -16.42
C GLN A 400 -13.58 -24.27 -15.42
N GLU A 401 -13.96 -25.46 -15.87
CA GLU A 401 -14.16 -26.66 -15.05
C GLU A 401 -12.93 -27.07 -14.23
N ASP A 402 -11.71 -26.84 -14.74
CA ASP A 402 -10.50 -27.19 -14.00
C ASP A 402 -10.14 -26.15 -12.93
N GLU A 403 -10.63 -24.92 -13.00
CA GLU A 403 -10.58 -23.98 -11.88
C GLU A 403 -11.61 -24.36 -10.81
N LEU A 404 -12.84 -24.68 -11.23
CA LEU A 404 -13.95 -25.05 -10.33
C LEU A 404 -13.68 -26.34 -9.54
N SER A 405 -12.93 -27.28 -10.13
CA SER A 405 -12.55 -28.55 -9.51
C SER A 405 -11.19 -28.53 -8.77
N GLN A 406 -10.52 -27.38 -8.63
CA GLN A 406 -9.17 -27.33 -8.05
C GLN A 406 -9.08 -27.90 -6.62
N LEU A 407 -10.10 -27.66 -5.77
CA LEU A 407 -10.11 -28.15 -4.40
C LEU A 407 -10.19 -29.68 -4.34
N GLU A 408 -11.06 -30.25 -5.18
CA GLU A 408 -11.23 -31.70 -5.36
C GLU A 408 -9.89 -32.35 -5.79
N ARG A 409 -9.12 -31.69 -6.67
CA ARG A 409 -7.79 -32.16 -7.06
C ARG A 409 -6.74 -32.02 -5.95
N LEU A 410 -6.65 -30.87 -5.29
CA LEU A 410 -5.66 -30.62 -4.23
C LEU A 410 -5.88 -31.52 -3.01
N VAL A 411 -7.13 -31.90 -2.71
CA VAL A 411 -7.43 -32.90 -1.68
C VAL A 411 -7.05 -34.32 -2.14
N ARG A 412 -7.41 -34.74 -3.36
CA ARG A 412 -7.06 -36.10 -3.87
C ARG A 412 -5.56 -36.30 -4.08
N ALA A 413 -4.82 -35.25 -4.42
CA ALA A 413 -3.36 -35.26 -4.52
C ALA A 413 -2.63 -35.17 -3.15
N GLY A 414 -3.36 -35.16 -2.02
CA GLY A 414 -2.78 -35.12 -0.67
C GLY A 414 -2.20 -33.76 -0.24
N VAL A 415 -2.24 -32.73 -1.09
CA VAL A 415 -1.78 -31.37 -0.79
C VAL A 415 -2.59 -30.75 0.34
N ILE A 416 -3.90 -31.04 0.38
CA ILE A 416 -4.82 -30.57 1.42
C ILE A 416 -5.46 -31.76 2.13
N THR A 417 -5.34 -31.82 3.46
CA THR A 417 -5.97 -32.84 4.32
C THR A 417 -6.95 -32.21 5.31
N GLY A 418 -7.65 -33.01 6.12
CA GLY A 418 -8.75 -32.52 6.98
C GLY A 418 -10.08 -32.34 6.25
N LEU A 419 -10.16 -32.77 4.98
CA LEU A 419 -11.35 -32.85 4.15
C LEU A 419 -11.54 -34.30 3.65
N PRO A 420 -12.77 -34.74 3.37
CA PRO A 420 -13.02 -36.10 2.89
C PRO A 420 -12.49 -36.30 1.46
N ALA A 421 -11.44 -37.11 1.28
CA ALA A 421 -10.84 -37.35 -0.04
C ALA A 421 -11.76 -38.07 -1.04
N SER A 422 -12.72 -38.85 -0.53
CA SER A 422 -13.82 -39.45 -1.31
C SER A 422 -15.00 -38.51 -1.54
N GLY A 423 -14.98 -37.30 -0.98
CA GLY A 423 -16.07 -36.34 -1.12
C GLY A 423 -16.27 -35.89 -2.57
N THR A 424 -17.53 -35.69 -2.94
CA THR A 424 -17.89 -35.00 -4.17
C THR A 424 -17.47 -33.52 -4.08
N ARG A 425 -17.33 -32.88 -5.24
CA ARG A 425 -17.02 -31.45 -5.31
C ARG A 425 -17.98 -30.59 -4.50
N GLN A 426 -19.27 -30.94 -4.49
CA GLN A 426 -20.28 -30.14 -3.79
C GLN A 426 -20.15 -30.27 -2.27
N GLU A 427 -19.99 -31.49 -1.74
CA GLU A 427 -19.72 -31.72 -0.31
C GLU A 427 -18.44 -30.98 0.14
N LEU A 428 -17.38 -30.99 -0.68
CA LEU A 428 -16.16 -30.23 -0.41
C LEU A 428 -16.42 -28.70 -0.38
N ARG A 429 -17.13 -28.15 -1.37
CA ARG A 429 -17.51 -26.72 -1.42
C ARG A 429 -18.41 -26.28 -0.25
N ASP A 430 -19.19 -27.21 0.31
CA ASP A 430 -20.12 -26.97 1.41
C ASP A 430 -19.46 -27.02 2.81
N LEU A 431 -18.33 -27.71 2.96
CA LEU A 431 -17.55 -27.72 4.21
C LEU A 431 -16.75 -26.43 4.45
N LEU A 432 -16.31 -25.78 3.37
CA LEU A 432 -15.46 -24.58 3.39
C LEU A 432 -16.28 -23.29 3.59
N PRO A 433 -15.67 -22.21 4.13
CA PRO A 433 -16.34 -20.92 4.24
C PRO A 433 -16.73 -20.35 2.86
N LYS A 434 -17.75 -19.49 2.88
CA LYS A 434 -18.42 -18.91 1.71
C LYS A 434 -18.74 -17.45 1.98
N LEU A 435 -18.60 -16.58 0.99
CA LEU A 435 -18.78 -15.14 1.19
C LEU A 435 -20.23 -14.78 1.55
N GLU A 436 -21.20 -15.44 0.92
CA GLU A 436 -22.62 -15.30 1.23
C GLU A 436 -22.97 -15.79 2.66
N GLY A 437 -22.16 -16.69 3.24
CA GLY A 437 -22.32 -17.16 4.62
C GLY A 437 -21.97 -16.07 5.64
N TYR A 438 -20.87 -15.34 5.42
CA TYR A 438 -20.53 -14.16 6.24
C TYR A 438 -21.58 -13.05 6.07
N ALA A 439 -22.07 -12.82 4.86
CA ALA A 439 -23.14 -11.84 4.59
C ALA A 439 -24.46 -12.19 5.31
N GLN A 440 -24.79 -13.48 5.44
CA GLN A 440 -25.94 -13.95 6.22
C GLN A 440 -25.73 -13.76 7.73
N GLN A 441 -24.54 -14.06 8.24
CA GLN A 441 -24.21 -13.95 9.67
C GLN A 441 -24.17 -12.50 10.19
N ALA A 442 -23.88 -11.53 9.33
CA ALA A 442 -23.85 -10.11 9.67
C ALA A 442 -25.21 -9.39 9.57
N GLY A 443 -26.24 -10.06 9.03
CA GLY A 443 -27.60 -9.51 8.94
C GLY A 443 -28.40 -9.74 10.24
N PRO A 444 -29.22 -8.78 10.69
CA PRO A 444 -30.18 -9.04 11.77
C PRO A 444 -31.17 -10.15 11.39
N GLU A 445 -31.51 -11.02 12.34
CA GLU A 445 -32.38 -12.17 12.09
C GLU A 445 -33.74 -11.74 11.50
N GLY A 446 -34.08 -12.28 10.32
CA GLY A 446 -35.29 -11.92 9.57
C GLY A 446 -35.18 -10.71 8.63
N GLN A 447 -34.03 -10.04 8.55
CA GLN A 447 -33.79 -8.98 7.53
C GLN A 447 -33.20 -9.55 6.22
N PRO A 448 -33.32 -8.83 5.09
CA PRO A 448 -32.69 -9.25 3.84
C PRO A 448 -31.17 -9.29 3.95
N VAL A 449 -30.56 -10.37 3.43
CA VAL A 449 -29.10 -10.50 3.24
C VAL A 449 -28.59 -9.32 2.39
N PRO A 450 -27.40 -8.74 2.68
CA PRO A 450 -26.81 -7.68 1.87
C PRO A 450 -26.84 -7.98 0.37
N GLY A 451 -27.30 -7.00 -0.41
CA GLY A 451 -27.58 -7.16 -1.84
C GLY A 451 -26.36 -7.56 -2.68
N LYS A 452 -26.63 -8.03 -3.90
CA LYS A 452 -25.62 -8.48 -4.88
C LYS A 452 -24.41 -7.54 -4.97
N GLU A 453 -24.63 -6.24 -4.96
CA GLU A 453 -23.59 -5.23 -5.13
C GLU A 453 -22.63 -5.16 -3.92
N ALA A 454 -23.10 -5.48 -2.71
CA ALA A 454 -22.27 -5.62 -1.52
C ALA A 454 -21.42 -6.90 -1.57
N LEU A 455 -21.98 -8.00 -2.10
CA LEU A 455 -21.22 -9.24 -2.35
C LEU A 455 -20.15 -9.03 -3.43
N GLU A 456 -20.48 -8.36 -4.55
CA GLU A 456 -19.52 -8.00 -5.60
C GLU A 456 -18.38 -7.12 -5.04
N LEU A 457 -18.70 -6.09 -4.25
CA LEU A 457 -17.68 -5.23 -3.63
C LEU A 457 -16.84 -5.96 -2.56
N GLN A 458 -17.45 -6.78 -1.71
CA GLN A 458 -16.70 -7.54 -0.69
C GLN A 458 -15.80 -8.60 -1.34
N GLY A 459 -16.26 -9.24 -2.42
CA GLY A 459 -15.44 -10.15 -3.23
C GLY A 459 -14.19 -9.44 -3.77
N TYR A 460 -14.33 -8.19 -4.23
CA TYR A 460 -13.17 -7.38 -4.58
C TYR A 460 -12.27 -7.09 -3.36
N PHE A 461 -12.84 -6.68 -2.22
CA PHE A 461 -12.10 -6.32 -1.01
C PHE A 461 -11.27 -7.47 -0.43
N VAL A 462 -11.77 -8.71 -0.40
CA VAL A 462 -10.99 -9.89 0.07
C VAL A 462 -9.67 -10.03 -0.69
N GLY A 463 -9.68 -9.81 -2.00
CA GLY A 463 -8.49 -9.87 -2.84
C GLY A 463 -7.58 -8.63 -2.79
N ASN A 464 -8.12 -7.45 -2.45
CA ASN A 464 -7.51 -6.16 -2.83
C ASN A 464 -7.46 -5.08 -1.73
N CYS A 465 -8.18 -5.25 -0.62
CA CYS A 465 -8.26 -4.25 0.46
C CYS A 465 -8.04 -4.86 1.84
N ALA A 466 -8.62 -6.05 2.10
CA ALA A 466 -8.55 -6.79 3.36
C ALA A 466 -7.13 -6.92 3.93
N GLN A 467 -6.13 -7.14 3.06
CA GLN A 467 -4.72 -7.32 3.44
C GLN A 467 -4.13 -6.11 4.21
N CYS A 468 -4.56 -4.90 3.87
CA CYS A 468 -4.19 -3.69 4.61
C CYS A 468 -5.24 -3.34 5.68
N HIS A 469 -6.51 -3.60 5.39
CA HIS A 469 -7.69 -3.28 6.19
C HIS A 469 -8.23 -4.53 6.89
N ASN A 470 -7.55 -4.96 7.94
CA ASN A 470 -8.01 -5.93 8.94
C ASN A 470 -7.29 -5.68 10.27
N PRO A 471 -7.68 -6.29 11.41
CA PRO A 471 -7.07 -6.03 12.74
C PRO A 471 -5.55 -6.21 12.84
N ASN A 472 -4.94 -6.96 11.91
CA ASN A 472 -3.50 -7.19 11.80
C ASN A 472 -2.87 -6.52 10.56
N GLY A 473 -3.66 -5.91 9.67
CA GLY A 473 -3.19 -5.27 8.44
C GLY A 473 -2.51 -3.92 8.67
N PHE A 474 -1.60 -3.55 7.77
CA PHE A 474 -0.77 -2.34 7.90
C PHE A 474 -1.57 -1.04 8.13
N ALA A 475 -2.75 -0.88 7.50
CA ALA A 475 -3.54 0.33 7.65
C ALA A 475 -4.09 0.48 9.08
N VAL A 476 -4.46 -0.64 9.74
CA VAL A 476 -4.95 -0.65 11.12
C VAL A 476 -3.80 -0.58 12.12
N GLN A 477 -2.67 -1.28 11.88
CA GLN A 477 -1.49 -1.16 12.76
C GLN A 477 -0.94 0.28 12.81
N SER A 478 -0.81 0.92 11.64
CA SER A 478 -0.38 2.32 11.54
C SER A 478 -1.48 3.33 11.94
N ASN A 479 -2.76 2.93 11.95
CA ASN A 479 -3.89 3.76 12.36
C ASN A 479 -5.06 2.97 13.01
N PRO A 480 -5.06 2.76 14.33
CA PRO A 480 -6.17 2.08 15.03
C PRO A 480 -7.51 2.83 14.99
N ALA A 481 -7.52 4.13 14.66
CA ALA A 481 -8.76 4.90 14.52
C ALA A 481 -9.59 4.49 13.29
N ILE A 482 -9.03 3.65 12.40
CA ILE A 482 -9.77 2.97 11.32
C ILE A 482 -9.89 1.45 11.53
N ALA A 483 -9.70 0.94 12.76
CA ALA A 483 -9.86 -0.48 13.07
C ALA A 483 -11.29 -1.02 12.82
N SER A 484 -12.29 -0.13 12.78
CA SER A 484 -13.65 -0.47 12.36
C SER A 484 -13.77 -0.74 10.86
N LEU A 485 -12.86 -0.20 10.02
CA LEU A 485 -12.79 -0.52 8.59
C LEU A 485 -12.02 -1.82 8.36
N ASP A 486 -12.49 -2.91 8.98
CA ASP A 486 -12.08 -4.27 8.60
C ASP A 486 -12.80 -4.65 7.30
N PHE A 487 -12.04 -4.86 6.24
CA PHE A 487 -12.54 -5.31 4.94
C PHE A 487 -12.22 -6.80 4.69
N SER A 488 -11.95 -7.58 5.73
CA SER A 488 -11.95 -9.05 5.70
C SER A 488 -13.32 -9.62 5.28
N ALA A 489 -13.39 -10.91 4.96
CA ALA A 489 -14.61 -11.54 4.46
C ALA A 489 -15.79 -11.52 5.45
N GLY A 490 -15.50 -11.48 6.75
CA GLY A 490 -16.47 -11.29 7.84
C GLY A 490 -16.40 -9.89 8.46
N GLY A 491 -15.79 -8.93 7.76
CA GLY A 491 -15.59 -7.56 8.21
C GLY A 491 -16.82 -6.66 8.06
N ILE A 492 -16.62 -5.35 8.22
CA ILE A 492 -17.70 -4.38 8.44
C ILE A 492 -18.67 -4.21 7.27
N LEU A 493 -18.30 -4.53 6.02
CA LEU A 493 -19.11 -4.15 4.85
C LEU A 493 -20.51 -4.78 4.83
N PHE A 494 -20.67 -5.94 5.46
CA PHE A 494 -21.99 -6.55 5.68
C PHE A 494 -22.60 -6.01 6.97
N GLY A 495 -23.85 -5.51 6.90
CA GLY A 495 -24.56 -4.91 8.04
C GLY A 495 -24.22 -3.44 8.32
N TRP A 496 -23.13 -2.90 7.77
CA TRP A 496 -22.80 -1.46 7.89
C TRP A 496 -23.56 -0.59 6.90
N ASN A 497 -24.19 0.46 7.42
CA ASN A 497 -24.64 1.60 6.64
C ASN A 497 -23.61 2.75 6.74
N PRO A 498 -22.87 3.09 5.67
CA PRO A 498 -21.90 4.18 5.66
C PRO A 498 -22.52 5.57 5.44
N CYS A 499 -23.83 5.66 5.15
CA CYS A 499 -24.50 6.90 4.79
C CYS A 499 -24.47 7.94 5.93
N GLY A 500 -23.83 9.07 5.70
CA GLY A 500 -23.66 10.13 6.70
C GLY A 500 -22.67 9.81 7.82
N VAL A 501 -22.18 8.57 7.92
CA VAL A 501 -21.11 8.18 8.84
C VAL A 501 -19.82 8.89 8.42
N LYS A 502 -19.22 9.63 9.36
CA LYS A 502 -17.99 10.38 9.10
C LYS A 502 -16.73 9.54 9.25
N GLU A 503 -15.70 9.90 8.48
CA GLU A 503 -14.32 9.49 8.73
C GLU A 503 -13.92 9.85 10.17
N SER A 504 -12.88 9.19 10.71
CA SER A 504 -12.39 9.43 12.09
C SER A 504 -11.94 10.88 12.36
N ASN A 505 -11.82 11.70 11.32
CA ASN A 505 -11.54 13.15 11.39
C ASN A 505 -12.79 14.03 11.63
N GLY A 506 -14.01 13.49 11.53
CA GLY A 506 -15.24 14.27 11.65
C GLY A 506 -15.48 15.31 10.54
N GLN A 507 -14.61 15.40 9.54
CA GLN A 507 -14.69 16.37 8.45
C GLN A 507 -15.59 15.86 7.31
N ARG A 508 -15.38 14.62 6.84
CA ARG A 508 -16.01 14.07 5.62
C ARG A 508 -16.76 12.76 5.87
N SER A 509 -17.71 12.42 5.00
CA SER A 509 -18.54 11.21 5.11
C SER A 509 -18.04 10.08 4.22
N TYR A 510 -18.07 8.84 4.74
CA TYR A 510 -17.74 7.64 3.97
C TYR A 510 -18.65 7.49 2.74
N ALA A 511 -19.95 7.67 2.95
CA ALA A 511 -20.96 7.80 1.90
C ALA A 511 -21.86 9.03 2.12
N VAL A 512 -22.24 9.67 1.03
CA VAL A 512 -23.29 10.71 0.98
C VAL A 512 -24.50 10.09 0.27
N CYS A 513 -25.62 9.98 0.97
CA CYS A 513 -26.82 9.25 0.53
C CYS A 513 -28.08 10.13 0.69
N ASP A 514 -28.03 11.32 0.12
CA ASP A 514 -29.07 12.33 0.17
C ASP A 514 -29.16 12.95 -1.24
N ASP A 515 -30.32 12.86 -1.90
CA ASP A 515 -30.54 13.47 -3.22
C ASP A 515 -30.47 15.01 -3.14
N GLY A 516 -30.56 15.58 -1.92
CA GLY A 516 -30.56 17.01 -1.68
C GLY A 516 -31.77 17.69 -2.34
N ALA A 517 -31.51 18.81 -3.00
CA ALA A 517 -32.52 19.57 -3.75
C ALA A 517 -32.29 19.52 -5.28
N GLN A 518 -31.54 18.54 -5.80
CA GLN A 518 -31.21 18.46 -7.23
C GLN A 518 -31.51 17.08 -7.84
N PRO A 519 -32.14 17.03 -9.03
CA PRO A 519 -32.17 15.79 -9.81
C PRO A 519 -30.76 15.37 -10.21
N ASP A 520 -30.54 14.07 -10.37
CA ASP A 520 -29.27 13.45 -10.80
C ASP A 520 -28.06 13.78 -9.89
N PHE A 521 -28.28 14.07 -8.61
CA PHE A 521 -27.21 14.39 -7.66
C PHE A 521 -26.14 13.29 -7.61
N PHE A 522 -26.55 12.01 -7.60
CA PHE A 522 -25.63 10.87 -7.58
C PHE A 522 -24.68 10.85 -8.78
N LEU A 523 -25.20 10.86 -10.01
CA LEU A 523 -24.38 10.97 -11.23
C LEU A 523 -23.44 12.19 -11.21
N LYS A 524 -23.92 13.34 -10.71
CA LYS A 524 -23.11 14.56 -10.60
C LYS A 524 -21.97 14.40 -9.61
N ASP A 525 -22.21 13.87 -8.40
CA ASP A 525 -21.16 13.64 -7.39
C ASP A 525 -20.10 12.65 -7.89
N LEU A 526 -20.52 11.56 -8.54
CA LEU A 526 -19.62 10.59 -9.15
C LEU A 526 -18.76 11.18 -10.29
N LEU A 527 -19.08 12.37 -10.79
CA LEU A 527 -18.32 13.12 -11.80
C LEU A 527 -17.54 14.32 -11.23
N LEU A 528 -17.75 14.74 -9.97
CA LEU A 528 -16.98 15.82 -9.35
C LEU A 528 -15.51 15.43 -9.13
N ARG A 529 -14.55 16.35 -9.36
CA ARG A 529 -13.11 16.13 -9.10
C ARG A 529 -12.85 15.66 -7.66
N THR A 530 -13.63 16.18 -6.72
CA THR A 530 -13.68 15.73 -5.31
C THR A 530 -15.13 15.34 -4.98
N PRO A 531 -15.51 14.06 -5.09
CA PRO A 531 -16.82 13.57 -4.67
C PRO A 531 -17.03 13.74 -3.15
N GLY A 532 -18.28 13.89 -2.73
CA GLY A 532 -18.66 13.96 -1.31
C GLY A 532 -18.33 12.67 -0.57
N SER A 533 -18.66 11.52 -1.17
CA SER A 533 -18.42 10.18 -0.63
C SER A 533 -16.93 9.82 -0.66
N THR A 534 -16.25 9.73 0.50
CA THR A 534 -14.81 9.43 0.50
C THR A 534 -14.49 8.03 0.01
N LEU A 535 -15.36 7.04 0.26
CA LEU A 535 -15.16 5.66 -0.21
C LEU A 535 -14.98 5.59 -1.74
N TYR A 536 -15.83 6.30 -2.50
CA TYR A 536 -15.69 6.38 -3.96
C TYR A 536 -14.44 7.17 -4.39
N GLN A 537 -14.12 8.29 -3.72
CA GLN A 537 -12.93 9.06 -4.05
C GLN A 537 -11.63 8.23 -3.94
N ARG A 538 -11.51 7.31 -2.97
CA ARG A 538 -10.30 6.48 -2.79
C ARG A 538 -10.05 5.47 -3.92
N VAL A 539 -11.07 5.14 -4.73
CA VAL A 539 -10.99 4.11 -5.79
C VAL A 539 -11.28 4.63 -7.21
N ALA A 540 -11.92 5.79 -7.36
CA ALA A 540 -12.42 6.29 -8.65
C ALA A 540 -11.79 7.59 -9.14
N ARG A 541 -10.67 7.98 -8.53
CA ARG A 541 -9.96 9.22 -8.87
C ARG A 541 -8.46 8.99 -8.95
N ASP A 542 -7.86 9.50 -10.03
CA ASP A 542 -6.52 10.04 -9.99
C ASP A 542 -6.50 11.17 -8.96
N THR A 543 -6.14 10.83 -7.72
CA THR A 543 -6.20 11.73 -6.57
C THR A 543 -5.03 12.72 -6.61
N ASP A 544 -5.21 13.72 -7.48
CA ASP A 544 -4.27 14.81 -7.79
C ASP A 544 -2.87 14.34 -8.23
N ALA A 545 -2.78 13.10 -8.72
CA ALA A 545 -1.54 12.38 -9.07
C ALA A 545 -0.47 12.41 -7.96
N ARG A 546 -0.91 12.52 -6.69
CA ARG A 546 -0.09 12.85 -5.51
C ARG A 546 -0.50 12.07 -4.24
N ILE A 547 -1.53 11.23 -4.33
CA ILE A 547 -2.09 10.44 -3.22
C ILE A 547 -2.11 8.96 -3.65
N ILE A 548 -1.99 8.06 -2.68
CA ILE A 548 -2.05 6.61 -2.86
C ILE A 548 -3.40 6.22 -3.48
N HIS A 549 -3.38 5.62 -4.67
CA HIS A 549 -4.55 4.97 -5.26
C HIS A 549 -4.80 3.61 -4.59
N MET A 550 -6.06 3.16 -4.54
CA MET A 550 -6.41 1.82 -4.08
C MET A 550 -6.70 0.91 -5.29
N PRO A 551 -6.16 -0.33 -5.34
CA PRO A 551 -5.41 -1.04 -4.29
C PRO A 551 -4.00 -0.46 -4.05
N ALA A 552 -3.61 -0.27 -2.78
CA ALA A 552 -2.29 0.27 -2.46
C ALA A 552 -1.16 -0.72 -2.81
N ASN A 553 0.03 -0.19 -3.17
CA ASN A 553 1.22 -0.95 -3.58
C ASN A 553 1.08 -1.75 -4.90
N VAL A 554 0.06 -1.48 -5.72
CA VAL A 554 0.00 -1.96 -7.12
C VAL A 554 0.35 -0.81 -8.08
N PRO A 555 0.84 -1.07 -9.31
CA PRO A 555 1.30 -0.01 -10.20
C PRO A 555 0.22 0.68 -11.06
N GLY A 556 -1.02 0.20 -11.10
CA GLY A 556 -2.05 0.66 -12.04
C GLY A 556 -3.42 0.86 -11.41
N ASN A 557 -4.26 1.65 -12.08
CA ASN A 557 -5.67 1.83 -11.71
C ASN A 557 -6.53 0.62 -12.12
N ASP A 558 -7.51 0.25 -11.30
CA ASP A 558 -8.55 -0.75 -11.63
C ASP A 558 -9.94 -0.08 -11.64
N CYS A 559 -10.45 0.24 -12.83
CA CYS A 559 -11.78 0.83 -12.98
C CYS A 559 -12.91 -0.07 -12.45
N ARG A 560 -12.66 -1.36 -12.21
CA ARG A 560 -13.62 -2.23 -11.52
C ARG A 560 -13.79 -1.86 -10.05
N ALA A 561 -12.75 -1.38 -9.37
CA ALA A 561 -12.86 -0.87 -7.99
C ALA A 561 -13.80 0.34 -7.93
N ALA A 562 -13.64 1.27 -8.88
CA ALA A 562 -14.53 2.42 -9.06
C ALA A 562 -15.98 1.99 -9.33
N LEU A 563 -16.19 1.05 -10.27
CA LEU A 563 -17.51 0.55 -10.65
C LEU A 563 -18.22 -0.17 -9.50
N LEU A 564 -17.54 -1.08 -8.81
CA LEU A 564 -18.13 -1.84 -7.69
C LEU A 564 -18.48 -0.94 -6.51
N MET A 565 -17.64 0.05 -6.20
CA MET A 565 -17.92 1.05 -5.18
C MET A 565 -19.12 1.94 -5.56
N ALA A 566 -19.18 2.41 -6.81
CA ALA A 566 -20.32 3.20 -7.28
C ALA A 566 -21.63 2.38 -7.26
N ARG A 567 -21.60 1.11 -7.68
CA ARG A 567 -22.75 0.20 -7.61
C ARG A 567 -23.21 -0.03 -6.17
N TYR A 568 -22.28 -0.23 -5.24
CA TYR A 568 -22.58 -0.34 -3.80
C TYR A 568 -23.24 0.94 -3.26
N LEU A 569 -22.67 2.13 -3.49
CA LEU A 569 -23.27 3.41 -3.05
C LEU A 569 -24.65 3.67 -3.68
N GLY A 570 -24.83 3.27 -4.95
CA GLY A 570 -26.12 3.31 -5.66
C GLY A 570 -27.12 2.24 -5.21
N ALA A 571 -26.69 1.25 -4.42
CA ALA A 571 -27.50 0.18 -3.88
C ALA A 571 -27.91 0.38 -2.40
N LEU A 572 -27.34 1.36 -1.71
CA LEU A 572 -27.72 1.76 -0.34
C LEU A 572 -29.13 2.38 -0.32
N GLU A 573 -29.81 2.30 0.81
CA GLU A 573 -31.02 3.12 1.06
C GLU A 573 -30.61 4.59 1.24
N TRP A 574 -31.29 5.50 0.53
CA TRP A 574 -31.01 6.93 0.58
C TRP A 574 -32.09 7.68 1.36
N LYS A 575 -31.69 8.78 2.00
CA LYS A 575 -32.57 9.59 2.85
C LYS A 575 -33.74 10.17 2.04
N GLY A 576 -34.95 10.02 2.57
CA GLY A 576 -36.20 10.38 1.90
C GLY A 576 -36.82 9.24 1.06
N GLU A 577 -36.12 8.11 0.90
CA GLU A 577 -36.69 6.92 0.25
C GLU A 577 -37.48 6.05 1.23
N GLU A 578 -37.40 6.27 2.54
CA GLU A 578 -37.88 5.34 3.58
C GLU A 578 -39.37 4.99 3.40
N ALA A 579 -40.18 6.00 3.07
CA ALA A 579 -41.64 5.93 2.87
C ALA A 579 -42.08 5.54 1.45
N LEU A 580 -41.16 5.31 0.51
CA LEU A 580 -41.47 4.88 -0.85
C LEU A 580 -41.90 3.40 -0.91
N SER A 581 -42.67 3.03 -1.92
CA SER A 581 -43.03 1.63 -2.14
C SER A 581 -41.79 0.79 -2.51
N ALA A 582 -41.86 -0.52 -2.31
CA ALA A 582 -40.77 -1.43 -2.70
C ALA A 582 -40.46 -1.36 -4.21
N GLN A 583 -41.46 -1.07 -5.04
CA GLN A 583 -41.28 -0.89 -6.49
C GLN A 583 -40.54 0.42 -6.81
N ASP A 584 -40.87 1.52 -6.13
CA ASP A 584 -40.21 2.82 -6.33
C ASP A 584 -38.76 2.81 -5.80
N LYS A 585 -38.53 2.17 -4.64
CA LYS A 585 -37.18 1.90 -4.12
C LYS A 585 -36.34 1.09 -5.12
N ALA A 586 -36.91 0.02 -5.68
CA ALA A 586 -36.25 -0.77 -6.71
C ALA A 586 -35.95 0.05 -7.97
N ALA A 587 -36.87 0.89 -8.42
CA ALA A 587 -36.67 1.76 -9.59
C ALA A 587 -35.56 2.81 -9.35
N LYS A 588 -35.57 3.51 -8.20
CA LYS A 588 -34.50 4.46 -7.82
C LYS A 588 -33.14 3.78 -7.68
N LYS A 589 -33.09 2.55 -7.16
CA LYS A 589 -31.85 1.74 -7.14
C LYS A 589 -31.37 1.42 -8.56
N GLN A 590 -32.24 0.89 -9.44
CA GLN A 590 -31.82 0.52 -10.80
C GLN A 590 -31.34 1.73 -11.62
N GLU A 591 -31.99 2.89 -11.48
CA GLU A 591 -31.51 4.13 -12.10
C GLU A 591 -30.15 4.57 -11.51
N ARG A 592 -29.94 4.48 -10.18
CA ARG A 592 -28.61 4.73 -9.57
C ARG A 592 -27.55 3.75 -10.05
N LEU A 593 -27.86 2.46 -10.24
CA LEU A 593 -26.91 1.49 -10.83
C LEU A 593 -26.55 1.84 -12.28
N ARG A 594 -27.53 2.24 -13.09
CA ARG A 594 -27.32 2.74 -14.46
C ARG A 594 -26.47 4.02 -14.48
N GLN A 595 -26.67 4.92 -13.52
CA GLN A 595 -25.86 6.13 -13.34
C GLN A 595 -24.43 5.80 -12.88
N ALA A 596 -24.22 4.79 -12.04
CA ALA A 596 -22.89 4.32 -11.63
C ALA A 596 -22.08 3.78 -12.82
N GLU A 597 -22.70 2.93 -13.65
CA GLU A 597 -22.11 2.44 -14.90
C GLU A 597 -21.76 3.59 -15.86
N GLN A 598 -22.71 4.52 -16.07
CA GLN A 598 -22.50 5.71 -16.91
C GLN A 598 -21.37 6.61 -16.39
N ALA A 599 -21.29 6.86 -15.08
CA ALA A 599 -20.27 7.72 -14.48
C ALA A 599 -18.87 7.13 -14.65
N VAL A 600 -18.69 5.84 -14.30
CA VAL A 600 -17.37 5.20 -14.36
C VAL A 600 -16.92 4.97 -15.80
N ALA A 601 -17.83 4.63 -16.72
CA ALA A 601 -17.51 4.54 -18.15
C ALA A 601 -17.13 5.89 -18.77
N ALA A 602 -17.62 7.01 -18.23
CA ALA A 602 -17.28 8.35 -18.66
C ALA A 602 -16.01 8.93 -17.99
N SER A 603 -15.65 8.46 -16.78
CA SER A 603 -14.57 9.07 -15.98
C SER A 603 -13.40 8.15 -15.62
N CYS A 604 -13.40 6.87 -16.02
CA CYS A 604 -12.30 5.94 -15.72
C CYS A 604 -11.82 5.21 -16.97
N SER A 605 -10.52 5.26 -17.21
CA SER A 605 -9.81 4.48 -18.21
C SER A 605 -8.59 3.81 -17.59
N ASN A 606 -8.19 2.66 -18.13
CA ASN A 606 -6.91 2.05 -17.76
C ASN A 606 -5.77 3.00 -18.21
N PRO A 607 -4.80 3.33 -17.33
CA PRO A 607 -3.70 4.20 -17.70
C PRO A 607 -2.83 3.55 -18.78
N THR A 608 -2.54 4.33 -19.82
CA THR A 608 -1.73 3.88 -20.97
C THR A 608 -0.34 3.40 -20.57
N ASP A 609 0.20 3.95 -19.48
CA ASP A 609 1.47 3.58 -18.87
C ASP A 609 1.45 3.83 -17.35
N VAL A 610 2.33 3.15 -16.62
CA VAL A 610 2.51 3.22 -15.16
C VAL A 610 3.41 4.40 -14.80
N ARG A 611 2.99 5.16 -13.79
CA ARG A 611 3.87 6.04 -13.00
C ARG A 611 4.06 5.42 -11.62
N TRP A 612 5.31 5.30 -11.19
CA TRP A 612 5.67 4.77 -9.87
C TRP A 612 6.44 5.82 -9.07
N ILE A 613 6.36 5.76 -7.74
CA ILE A 613 7.07 6.63 -6.82
C ILE A 613 7.64 5.75 -5.71
N THR A 614 8.97 5.73 -5.61
CA THR A 614 9.66 4.79 -4.73
C THR A 614 9.61 5.19 -3.26
N GLU A 615 9.33 4.21 -2.39
CA GLU A 615 9.24 4.38 -0.95
C GLU A 615 10.48 3.85 -0.23
N ASP A 616 11.49 4.71 -0.07
CA ASP A 616 12.62 4.46 0.84
C ASP A 616 12.61 5.44 2.03
N PHE A 617 11.98 5.01 3.12
CA PHE A 617 11.99 5.72 4.40
C PHE A 617 13.24 5.47 5.24
N THR A 618 14.10 4.52 4.84
CA THR A 618 15.30 4.15 5.60
C THR A 618 16.29 5.31 5.69
N ASP A 619 17.05 5.30 6.78
CA ASP A 619 18.22 6.14 6.98
C ASP A 619 19.49 5.40 6.58
N LYS A 620 20.57 6.15 6.36
CA LYS A 620 21.88 5.56 6.04
C LYS A 620 22.41 4.74 7.20
N VAL A 621 23.25 3.75 6.89
CA VAL A 621 24.11 3.05 7.84
C VAL A 621 25.56 3.21 7.37
N PRO A 622 26.46 3.88 8.13
CA PRO A 622 26.21 4.60 9.39
C PRO A 622 25.23 5.76 9.24
N TYR A 623 24.58 6.14 10.36
CA TYR A 623 23.59 7.20 10.38
C TYR A 623 24.18 8.58 10.01
N GLU A 624 23.50 9.29 9.11
CA GLU A 624 23.83 10.66 8.71
C GLU A 624 22.61 11.59 8.92
N PRO A 625 22.80 12.76 9.58
CA PRO A 625 21.76 13.78 9.69
C PRO A 625 21.28 14.28 8.30
N ARG A 626 19.98 14.17 8.00
CA ARG A 626 19.43 14.36 6.63
C ARG A 626 19.64 15.76 6.02
N ASN A 627 19.83 16.80 6.84
CA ASN A 627 20.30 18.13 6.43
C ASN A 627 21.50 18.49 7.28
N SER A 628 22.68 18.62 6.67
CA SER A 628 23.97 18.84 7.34
C SER A 628 24.09 20.21 8.03
N ARG A 629 23.28 21.20 7.65
CA ARG A 629 23.31 22.57 8.20
C ARG A 629 22.82 22.69 9.64
N TRP A 630 22.52 21.58 10.33
CA TRP A 630 22.02 21.59 11.70
C TRP A 630 22.98 22.25 12.68
N LYS A 631 24.29 21.96 12.56
CA LYS A 631 25.37 22.59 13.35
C LYS A 631 25.40 24.11 13.21
N ASP A 632 25.16 24.57 11.99
CA ASP A 632 25.19 25.99 11.65
C ASP A 632 23.89 26.74 11.96
N ALA A 633 22.78 26.04 12.15
CA ALA A 633 21.46 26.65 12.31
C ALA A 633 21.01 26.69 13.78
N ILE A 634 21.22 25.62 14.55
CA ILE A 634 20.81 25.56 15.96
C ILE A 634 21.64 26.58 16.76
N GLY A 635 20.96 27.41 17.56
CA GLY A 635 21.58 28.52 18.30
C GLY A 635 21.74 29.82 17.50
N LYS A 636 21.31 29.88 16.23
CA LYS A 636 21.27 31.10 15.40
C LYS A 636 19.83 31.36 14.90
N PRO A 637 19.43 32.61 14.59
CA PRO A 637 18.07 32.91 14.15
C PRO A 637 17.57 32.06 12.96
N PRO A 638 16.34 31.50 13.01
CA PRO A 638 15.30 31.62 14.06
C PRO A 638 15.35 30.53 15.16
N TYR A 639 16.43 29.75 15.24
CA TYR A 639 16.61 28.60 16.13
C TYR A 639 17.50 28.90 17.35
N GLU A 640 17.71 30.17 17.69
CA GLU A 640 18.45 30.63 18.88
C GLU A 640 17.81 30.14 20.19
N HIS A 641 16.49 29.99 20.16
CA HIS A 641 15.69 29.54 21.29
C HIS A 641 16.05 28.09 21.73
N LEU A 642 16.44 27.20 20.79
CA LEU A 642 16.76 25.80 21.07
C LEU A 642 18.01 25.61 21.95
N THR A 643 18.91 26.60 22.00
CA THR A 643 20.06 26.62 22.92
C THR A 643 19.84 27.49 24.14
N ARG A 644 18.95 28.48 24.06
CA ARG A 644 18.58 29.40 25.15
C ARG A 644 17.75 28.71 26.24
N TYR A 645 16.80 27.86 25.87
CA TYR A 645 15.98 27.12 26.83
C TYR A 645 16.76 25.92 27.42
N PRO A 646 16.72 25.71 28.75
CA PRO A 646 17.38 24.59 29.39
C PRO A 646 16.57 23.30 29.19
N ILE A 647 17.26 22.16 29.12
CA ILE A 647 16.63 20.84 29.30
C ILE A 647 17.07 20.35 30.68
N THR A 648 16.12 20.21 31.60
CA THR A 648 16.38 19.95 33.01
C THR A 648 15.93 18.55 33.43
N ALA A 649 16.41 18.05 34.58
CA ALA A 649 15.95 16.76 35.12
C ALA A 649 14.42 16.73 35.37
N GLN A 650 13.80 17.89 35.59
CA GLN A 650 12.33 18.02 35.70
C GLN A 650 11.63 17.71 34.38
N HIS A 651 12.23 18.05 33.23
CA HIS A 651 11.70 17.66 31.92
C HIS A 651 11.73 16.14 31.72
N GLU A 652 12.83 15.48 32.11
CA GLU A 652 12.95 14.02 32.00
C GLU A 652 11.99 13.29 32.96
N GLN A 653 11.80 13.83 34.17
CA GLN A 653 10.82 13.32 35.13
C GLN A 653 9.39 13.50 34.62
N LEU A 654 9.02 14.70 34.17
CA LEU A 654 7.67 15.01 33.68
C LEU A 654 7.34 14.17 32.44
N ALA A 655 8.26 14.00 31.49
CA ALA A 655 8.04 13.20 30.28
C ALA A 655 7.64 11.74 30.55
N ARG A 656 8.05 11.19 31.69
CA ARG A 656 7.74 9.83 32.17
C ARG A 656 6.60 9.78 33.19
N GLN A 657 6.21 10.91 33.78
CA GLN A 657 5.13 10.98 34.77
C GLN A 657 3.82 10.49 34.16
N SER A 658 3.15 9.55 34.83
CA SER A 658 1.86 9.03 34.39
C SER A 658 0.74 9.94 34.88
N PHE A 659 -0.12 10.37 33.97
CA PHE A 659 -1.32 11.14 34.26
C PHE A 659 -2.55 10.36 33.80
N PRO A 660 -3.62 10.29 34.60
CA PRO A 660 -4.95 10.05 34.06
C PRO A 660 -5.26 11.11 33.00
N THR A 661 -5.64 10.69 31.78
CA THR A 661 -5.97 11.62 30.69
C THR A 661 -7.30 11.31 30.02
N ASN A 662 -7.81 10.08 30.16
CA ASN A 662 -9.10 9.69 29.59
C ASN A 662 -9.71 8.47 30.32
N TRP A 663 -10.72 7.86 29.72
CA TRP A 663 -11.19 6.51 30.03
C TRP A 663 -10.88 5.59 28.84
N TRP A 664 -10.54 4.32 29.10
CA TRP A 664 -10.45 3.31 28.03
C TRP A 664 -11.80 3.18 27.32
N VAL A 665 -11.80 2.97 26.00
CA VAL A 665 -13.01 2.70 25.23
C VAL A 665 -13.42 1.25 25.49
N GLY A 666 -14.51 1.05 26.23
CA GLY A 666 -15.02 -0.29 26.52
C GLY A 666 -15.54 -0.96 25.27
N LYS A 667 -14.82 -2.00 24.82
CA LYS A 667 -15.22 -2.92 23.74
C LYS A 667 -15.59 -4.28 24.34
N PRO A 668 -16.29 -5.16 23.61
CA PRO A 668 -16.26 -6.60 23.88
C PRO A 668 -14.81 -7.10 24.06
N GLY A 669 -14.60 -8.16 24.84
CA GLY A 669 -13.26 -8.69 25.14
C GLY A 669 -12.48 -7.90 26.21
N CYS A 670 -12.63 -6.58 26.31
CA CYS A 670 -11.88 -5.76 27.27
C CYS A 670 -12.31 -6.00 28.72
N SER A 671 -11.40 -6.52 29.54
CA SER A 671 -11.55 -6.65 30.99
C SER A 671 -10.81 -5.54 31.72
N PHE A 672 -11.47 -4.89 32.68
CA PHE A 672 -10.90 -3.82 33.49
C PHE A 672 -10.82 -4.27 34.96
N PRO A 673 -9.65 -4.25 35.61
CA PRO A 673 -9.52 -4.68 37.00
C PRO A 673 -10.34 -3.77 37.92
N ASN A 674 -10.78 -4.29 39.07
CA ASN A 674 -11.29 -3.39 40.11
C ASN A 674 -10.10 -2.66 40.76
N GLN A 675 -10.17 -1.34 40.85
CA GLN A 675 -9.10 -0.49 41.39
C GLN A 675 -9.69 0.56 42.35
N PRO A 676 -8.90 1.04 43.33
CA PRO A 676 -9.26 2.20 44.13
C PRO A 676 -9.35 3.48 43.27
N ALA A 677 -9.90 4.55 43.85
CA ALA A 677 -9.87 5.86 43.22
C ALA A 677 -8.42 6.38 43.06
N PRO A 678 -8.12 7.19 42.03
CA PRO A 678 -6.84 7.87 41.89
C PRO A 678 -6.65 8.91 43.02
N GLU A 679 -5.40 9.20 43.36
CA GLU A 679 -5.02 10.19 44.39
C GLU A 679 -5.56 11.60 44.08
N THR A 680 -5.59 11.97 42.80
CA THR A 680 -6.26 13.19 42.32
C THR A 680 -7.51 12.80 41.53
N ILE A 681 -8.68 13.26 41.99
CA ILE A 681 -9.94 13.15 41.25
C ILE A 681 -10.25 14.50 40.60
N GLU A 682 -10.35 14.52 39.28
CA GLU A 682 -10.67 15.73 38.51
C GLU A 682 -12.14 15.77 38.05
N PRO A 683 -12.73 16.94 37.77
CA PRO A 683 -14.15 17.07 37.39
C PRO A 683 -14.55 16.25 36.16
N TRP A 684 -13.64 16.02 35.19
CA TRP A 684 -13.90 15.21 34.00
C TRP A 684 -14.11 13.71 34.31
N MET A 685 -13.59 13.24 35.45
CA MET A 685 -13.74 11.87 35.92
C MET A 685 -15.15 11.60 36.49
N LEU A 686 -15.89 12.65 36.85
CA LEU A 686 -17.14 12.56 37.60
C LEU A 686 -18.38 12.86 36.73
N ASP A 687 -19.49 12.18 37.05
CA ASP A 687 -20.82 12.50 36.53
C ASP A 687 -21.41 13.75 37.22
N THR A 688 -22.59 14.17 36.80
CA THR A 688 -23.30 15.34 37.37
C THR A 688 -23.76 15.16 38.81
N LEU A 689 -23.56 13.97 39.41
CA LEU A 689 -23.87 13.63 40.80
C LEU A 689 -22.60 13.39 41.63
N GLY A 690 -21.41 13.71 41.09
CA GLY A 690 -20.13 13.56 41.79
C GLY A 690 -19.62 12.11 41.88
N ARG A 691 -20.19 11.18 41.11
CA ARG A 691 -19.81 9.75 41.09
C ARG A 691 -18.85 9.49 39.92
N PRO A 692 -17.93 8.52 39.99
CA PRO A 692 -17.06 8.21 38.85
C PRO A 692 -17.87 7.76 37.62
N ARG A 693 -17.52 8.27 36.44
CA ARG A 693 -18.23 7.96 35.17
C ARG A 693 -18.15 6.48 34.78
N TYR A 694 -17.05 5.82 35.14
CA TYR A 694 -16.83 4.38 34.95
C TYR A 694 -16.03 3.82 36.14
N SER A 695 -15.87 2.50 36.23
CA SER A 695 -15.01 1.85 37.23
C SER A 695 -13.56 2.32 37.10
N TRP A 696 -12.86 2.54 38.22
CA TRP A 696 -11.54 3.19 38.21
C TRP A 696 -10.45 2.43 37.42
N GLY A 697 -10.49 1.09 37.34
CA GLY A 697 -9.57 0.35 36.47
C GLY A 697 -9.83 0.49 34.97
N ARG A 698 -10.87 1.23 34.58
CA ARG A 698 -11.11 1.71 33.21
C ARG A 698 -10.55 3.12 32.98
N LEU A 699 -9.92 3.75 33.97
CA LEU A 699 -9.19 5.01 33.80
C LEU A 699 -8.00 4.77 32.86
N TYR A 700 -7.87 5.61 31.83
CA TYR A 700 -6.76 5.58 30.89
C TYR A 700 -5.73 6.63 31.31
N SER A 701 -4.49 6.20 31.42
CA SER A 701 -3.36 7.06 31.74
C SER A 701 -2.33 7.04 30.63
N SER A 702 -1.75 8.21 30.36
CA SER A 702 -0.66 8.42 29.40
C SER A 702 0.52 9.10 30.10
N THR A 703 1.65 9.28 29.42
CA THR A 703 2.70 10.22 29.83
C THR A 703 2.76 11.40 28.86
N PRO A 704 3.28 12.58 29.27
CA PRO A 704 3.49 13.70 28.36
C PRO A 704 4.27 13.34 27.11
N GLY A 705 5.31 12.52 27.23
CA GLY A 705 6.13 12.11 26.09
C GLY A 705 5.39 11.17 25.13
N ALA A 706 4.62 10.21 25.67
CA ALA A 706 3.78 9.35 24.85
C ALA A 706 2.70 10.16 24.11
N THR A 707 1.96 11.03 24.82
CA THR A 707 0.91 11.87 24.22
C THR A 707 1.47 12.80 23.15
N ALA A 708 2.59 13.48 23.42
CA ALA A 708 3.25 14.37 22.47
C ALA A 708 3.71 13.62 21.21
N PHE A 709 4.43 12.50 21.36
CA PHE A 709 4.88 11.72 20.20
C PHE A 709 3.71 11.15 19.40
N GLN A 710 2.71 10.55 20.06
CA GLN A 710 1.61 9.87 19.38
C GLN A 710 0.63 10.83 18.68
N GLY A 711 0.30 11.96 19.31
CA GLY A 711 -0.66 12.91 18.74
C GLY A 711 -0.06 13.85 17.69
N ILE A 712 1.27 14.02 17.70
CA ILE A 712 1.97 14.97 16.82
C ILE A 712 2.87 14.21 15.82
N CYS A 713 3.95 13.57 16.30
CA CYS A 713 5.00 13.02 15.45
C CYS A 713 4.57 11.74 14.70
N ALA A 714 3.84 10.83 15.36
CA ALA A 714 3.48 9.50 14.82
C ALA A 714 2.56 9.54 13.59
N ASN A 715 1.92 10.69 13.31
CA ASN A 715 1.16 10.89 12.09
C ASN A 715 2.05 10.86 10.84
N CYS A 716 3.24 11.47 10.91
CA CYS A 716 4.27 11.35 9.89
C CYS A 716 5.16 10.12 10.11
N HIS A 717 5.70 9.92 11.31
CA HIS A 717 6.75 8.94 11.58
C HIS A 717 6.25 7.51 11.85
N GLY A 718 4.94 7.26 11.80
CA GLY A 718 4.35 5.98 12.22
C GLY A 718 4.34 5.81 13.75
N ARG A 719 3.49 4.92 14.26
CA ARG A 719 3.41 4.66 15.72
C ARG A 719 4.65 3.95 16.28
N ALA A 720 5.37 3.21 15.44
CA ALA A 720 6.65 2.57 15.76
C ALA A 720 7.87 3.50 15.51
N GLY A 721 7.64 4.75 15.08
CA GLY A 721 8.72 5.70 14.77
C GLY A 721 9.57 5.33 13.54
N ASP A 722 9.12 4.39 12.71
CA ASP A 722 9.85 3.77 11.60
C ASP A 722 9.76 4.55 10.27
N GLY A 723 8.94 5.60 10.21
CA GLY A 723 8.63 6.37 9.00
C GLY A 723 7.52 5.78 8.13
N GLN A 724 6.93 4.63 8.50
CA GLN A 724 5.93 3.93 7.68
C GLN A 724 4.50 4.42 7.98
N SER A 725 4.13 5.56 7.40
CA SER A 725 2.76 6.11 7.54
C SER A 725 2.14 6.50 6.19
N GLY A 726 0.81 6.57 6.13
CA GLY A 726 0.09 7.10 4.96
C GLY A 726 0.45 8.57 4.64
N ALA A 727 0.77 9.37 5.66
CA ALA A 727 1.23 10.75 5.50
C ALA A 727 2.65 10.78 4.91
N ALA A 728 3.55 9.91 5.37
CA ALA A 728 4.91 9.80 4.85
C ALA A 728 4.94 9.40 3.36
N LYS A 729 4.13 8.41 2.98
CA LYS A 729 3.93 7.98 1.59
C LYS A 729 3.34 9.11 0.72
N THR A 730 2.39 9.86 1.28
CA THR A 730 1.79 11.02 0.59
C THR A 730 2.77 12.20 0.47
N LEU A 731 3.66 12.44 1.45
CA LEU A 731 4.73 13.44 1.34
C LEU A 731 5.74 13.09 0.24
N VAL A 732 6.20 11.85 0.21
CA VAL A 732 7.08 11.36 -0.87
C VAL A 732 6.39 11.53 -2.24
N ALA A 733 5.09 11.21 -2.35
CA ALA A 733 4.31 11.41 -3.58
C ALA A 733 4.01 12.88 -3.94
N LEU A 734 3.98 13.78 -2.95
CA LEU A 734 3.72 15.22 -3.13
C LEU A 734 4.95 15.99 -3.59
N ASN A 735 6.07 15.82 -2.89
CA ASN A 735 7.26 16.66 -3.01
C ASN A 735 8.58 15.92 -2.74
N GLY A 736 8.55 14.58 -2.57
CA GLY A 736 9.76 13.77 -2.34
C GLY A 736 10.32 13.86 -0.92
N ALA A 737 9.64 14.53 0.00
CA ALA A 737 10.08 14.64 1.39
C ALA A 737 9.98 13.27 2.09
N ARG A 738 11.12 12.58 2.19
CA ARG A 738 11.24 11.33 2.93
C ARG A 738 11.17 11.62 4.43
N VAL A 739 10.19 11.06 5.12
CA VAL A 739 10.09 11.09 6.59
C VAL A 739 11.21 10.24 7.22
N ALA A 740 11.72 10.64 8.38
CA ALA A 740 12.81 9.94 9.07
C ALA A 740 12.33 8.68 9.80
N ASN A 741 13.14 7.63 9.74
CA ASN A 741 13.03 6.51 10.66
C ASN A 741 13.75 6.95 11.96
N LEU A 742 12.99 7.22 13.01
CA LEU A 742 13.52 7.72 14.27
C LEU A 742 14.13 6.59 15.10
N THR A 743 13.53 5.39 15.10
CA THR A 743 13.95 4.26 15.95
C THR A 743 15.23 3.57 15.48
N ALA A 744 15.36 3.26 14.19
CA ALA A 744 16.58 2.72 13.61
C ALA A 744 17.58 3.82 13.19
N GLY A 745 17.07 5.01 12.82
CA GLY A 745 17.89 6.18 12.51
C GLY A 745 18.33 6.93 13.77
N LEU A 746 17.74 8.11 14.03
CA LEU A 746 18.24 9.08 15.02
C LEU A 746 18.50 8.50 16.43
N PHE A 747 17.58 7.67 16.94
CA PHE A 747 17.66 7.06 18.27
C PHE A 747 18.21 5.63 18.26
N GLY A 748 18.59 5.11 17.08
CA GLY A 748 19.17 3.79 16.91
C GLY A 748 20.67 3.76 17.20
N ALA A 749 21.33 2.68 16.79
CA ALA A 749 22.78 2.51 16.93
C ALA A 749 23.40 1.85 15.68
N THR A 750 24.59 2.28 15.31
CA THR A 750 25.42 1.64 14.28
C THR A 750 26.56 0.87 14.95
N ASN A 751 26.65 -0.44 14.73
CA ASN A 751 27.71 -1.30 15.31
C ASN A 751 27.87 -1.15 16.84
N GLY A 752 26.76 -0.94 17.56
CA GLY A 752 26.73 -0.71 19.00
C GLY A 752 26.93 0.75 19.45
N THR A 753 27.37 1.65 18.56
CA THR A 753 27.51 3.08 18.85
C THR A 753 26.18 3.81 18.64
N PRO A 754 25.61 4.50 19.65
CA PRO A 754 24.35 5.24 19.49
C PRO A 754 24.45 6.37 18.46
N ASN A 755 23.44 6.49 17.60
CA ASN A 755 23.38 7.50 16.54
C ASN A 755 23.16 8.93 17.08
N LEU A 756 22.90 9.09 18.38
CA LEU A 756 22.79 10.37 19.08
C LEU A 756 24.15 11.05 19.37
N VAL A 757 25.25 10.28 19.44
CA VAL A 757 26.57 10.76 19.89
C VAL A 757 27.07 12.03 19.16
N PRO A 758 26.93 12.19 17.82
CA PRO A 758 27.41 13.38 17.13
C PRO A 758 26.70 14.68 17.56
N PHE A 759 25.46 14.60 18.02
CA PHE A 759 24.68 15.76 18.49
C PHE A 759 25.03 16.10 19.95
N GLU A 760 25.30 15.07 20.76
CA GLU A 760 25.71 15.23 22.16
C GLU A 760 27.14 15.79 22.29
N GLN A 761 28.00 15.48 21.32
CA GLN A 761 29.32 16.13 21.17
C GLN A 761 29.22 17.62 20.79
N GLU A 762 28.23 18.01 19.98
CA GLU A 762 28.08 19.40 19.52
C GLU A 762 27.39 20.31 20.55
N TYR A 763 26.33 19.80 21.20
CA TYR A 763 25.46 20.61 22.07
C TYR A 763 25.34 20.13 23.52
N GLY A 764 26.18 19.17 23.93
CA GLY A 764 26.17 18.58 25.26
C GLY A 764 24.99 17.63 25.49
N ALA A 765 24.69 17.37 26.76
CA ALA A 765 23.57 16.51 27.15
C ALA A 765 22.26 16.94 26.46
N HIS A 766 21.49 15.95 25.97
CA HIS A 766 20.26 16.15 25.20
C HIS A 766 20.46 16.90 23.86
N GLY A 767 21.67 16.95 23.28
CA GLY A 767 21.91 17.52 21.95
C GLY A 767 21.04 16.90 20.85
N GLY A 768 20.72 15.61 20.96
CA GLY A 768 19.75 14.94 20.08
C GLY A 768 18.31 15.48 20.18
N ALA A 769 17.91 16.04 21.33
CA ALA A 769 16.63 16.73 21.47
C ALA A 769 16.64 18.02 20.66
N ARG A 770 17.70 18.83 20.81
CA ARG A 770 17.88 20.07 20.02
C ARG A 770 17.82 19.80 18.52
N TYR A 771 18.39 18.68 18.05
CA TYR A 771 18.26 18.25 16.65
C TYR A 771 16.82 17.84 16.26
N LEU A 772 16.13 17.04 17.09
CA LEU A 772 14.73 16.67 16.84
C LEU A 772 13.82 17.90 16.74
N LEU A 773 13.91 18.82 17.71
CA LEU A 773 13.13 20.05 17.72
C LEU A 773 13.47 20.96 16.54
N TRP A 774 14.74 21.04 16.14
CA TRP A 774 15.16 21.77 14.95
C TRP A 774 14.54 21.20 13.67
N MET A 775 14.56 19.87 13.48
CA MET A 775 13.89 19.24 12.35
C MET A 775 12.39 19.56 12.34
N ALA A 776 11.74 19.47 13.52
CA ALA A 776 10.30 19.62 13.68
C ALA A 776 9.80 21.07 13.53
N SER A 777 10.59 22.06 13.97
CA SER A 777 10.26 23.49 13.90
C SER A 777 10.53 24.15 12.52
N GLY A 778 11.16 23.43 11.58
CA GLY A 778 11.34 23.88 10.19
C GLY A 778 12.71 23.61 9.57
N GLY A 779 13.69 23.11 10.34
CA GLY A 779 15.07 22.88 9.90
C GLY A 779 15.25 21.89 8.76
N THR A 780 14.24 21.06 8.48
CA THR A 780 14.20 20.17 7.30
C THR A 780 14.01 20.92 5.97
N THR A 781 13.59 22.20 5.99
CA THR A 781 13.21 23.03 4.82
C THR A 781 12.06 22.50 3.95
N VAL A 782 11.45 21.37 4.32
CA VAL A 782 10.25 20.82 3.67
C VAL A 782 9.08 21.79 3.88
N GLN A 783 8.42 22.17 2.79
CA GLN A 783 7.22 23.00 2.84
C GLN A 783 5.98 22.10 2.94
N PHE A 784 5.25 22.22 4.05
CA PHE A 784 3.94 21.60 4.22
C PHE A 784 2.86 22.60 3.79
N THR A 785 1.90 22.17 2.96
CA THR A 785 0.75 23.03 2.65
C THR A 785 -0.24 23.01 3.81
N GLU A 786 -0.99 24.10 3.98
CA GLU A 786 -2.05 24.20 4.98
C GLU A 786 -3.06 23.04 4.86
N GLN A 787 -3.41 22.67 3.62
CA GLN A 787 -4.33 21.57 3.32
C GLN A 787 -3.70 20.19 3.61
N PHE A 788 -2.38 20.04 3.49
CA PHE A 788 -1.69 18.83 3.94
C PHE A 788 -1.79 18.71 5.46
N MET A 789 -1.49 19.79 6.20
CA MET A 789 -1.57 19.79 7.66
C MET A 789 -3.00 19.50 8.14
N GLN A 790 -4.01 20.17 7.57
CA GLN A 790 -5.43 19.93 7.87
C GLN A 790 -5.90 18.50 7.59
N ALA A 791 -5.35 17.83 6.58
CA ALA A 791 -5.72 16.46 6.19
C ALA A 791 -4.92 15.37 6.94
N TRP A 792 -3.72 15.68 7.43
CA TRP A 792 -2.79 14.73 8.05
C TRP A 792 -2.50 14.98 9.54
N VAL A 793 -3.11 16.00 10.15
CA VAL A 793 -3.51 15.95 11.56
C VAL A 793 -4.58 14.86 11.69
N LYS A 794 -4.10 13.62 11.70
CA LYS A 794 -4.89 12.43 11.94
C LYS A 794 -5.37 12.50 13.39
N TYR A 795 -6.68 12.40 13.55
CA TYR A 795 -7.39 12.38 14.82
C TYR A 795 -7.13 11.01 15.46
N GLY A 796 -5.93 10.86 16.01
CA GLY A 796 -5.59 9.74 16.88
C GLY A 796 -6.37 9.84 18.17
N GLU A 797 -6.52 8.73 18.87
CA GLU A 797 -7.33 8.65 20.10
C GLU A 797 -6.59 9.21 21.34
N VAL A 798 -5.60 10.07 21.09
CA VAL A 798 -4.68 10.67 22.03
C VAL A 798 -5.26 11.98 22.55
N ASP A 799 -4.87 12.33 23.78
CA ASP A 799 -5.46 13.45 24.53
C ASP A 799 -4.83 14.80 24.15
N ILE A 800 -5.06 15.21 22.89
CA ILE A 800 -4.75 16.56 22.38
C ILE A 800 -6.03 17.19 21.83
N ASP A 801 -6.38 18.36 22.35
CA ASP A 801 -7.46 19.19 21.82
C ASP A 801 -6.94 20.15 20.75
N PHE A 802 -7.77 20.42 19.74
CA PHE A 802 -7.44 21.23 18.57
C PHE A 802 -8.65 22.08 18.16
N SER A 803 -8.41 23.22 17.49
CA SER A 803 -9.50 24.02 16.92
C SER A 803 -9.98 23.43 15.59
N ALA A 804 -11.28 23.52 15.35
CA ALA A 804 -11.91 23.25 14.06
C ALA A 804 -11.83 24.45 13.09
N ASP A 805 -11.38 25.63 13.54
CA ASP A 805 -11.24 26.81 12.69
C ASP A 805 -9.89 26.79 11.93
N THR A 806 -9.93 26.87 10.60
CA THR A 806 -8.72 26.85 9.77
C THR A 806 -7.82 28.06 9.99
N ARG A 807 -8.36 29.18 10.49
CA ARG A 807 -7.62 30.40 10.79
C ARG A 807 -6.67 30.22 11.99
N ASP A 808 -7.08 29.42 12.97
CA ASP A 808 -6.26 29.12 14.14
C ASP A 808 -5.04 28.30 13.71
N TRP A 809 -5.23 27.29 12.86
CA TRP A 809 -4.13 26.53 12.25
C TRP A 809 -3.14 27.39 11.46
N ALA A 810 -3.61 28.39 10.70
CA ALA A 810 -2.74 29.34 10.00
C ALA A 810 -1.89 30.18 10.98
N SER A 811 -2.40 30.48 12.18
CA SER A 811 -1.67 31.18 13.26
C SER A 811 -0.72 30.30 14.08
N TRP A 812 -0.97 28.99 14.12
CA TRP A 812 -0.16 28.02 14.87
C TRP A 812 1.06 27.53 14.09
N GLY A 813 1.05 27.71 12.77
CA GLY A 813 2.21 27.55 11.89
C GLY A 813 2.32 26.17 11.23
N ALA A 814 2.76 26.17 9.97
CA ALA A 814 2.89 24.96 9.14
C ALA A 814 4.22 24.20 9.39
N ASN A 815 4.59 24.01 10.66
CA ASN A 815 5.70 23.15 11.08
C ASN A 815 5.15 21.86 11.76
N MET A 816 6.01 20.95 12.22
CA MET A 816 5.56 19.69 12.84
C MET A 816 5.08 19.88 14.29
N LEU A 817 5.41 20.96 14.98
CA LEU A 817 5.06 21.24 16.38
C LEU A 817 3.96 22.31 16.56
N GLY A 818 3.41 22.90 15.49
CA GLY A 818 2.28 23.84 15.56
C GLY A 818 1.05 23.25 16.29
N ALA A 819 0.89 21.92 16.24
CA ALA A 819 -0.06 21.17 17.06
C ALA A 819 0.16 21.34 18.58
N ALA A 820 1.42 21.34 19.05
CA ALA A 820 1.77 21.60 20.44
C ALA A 820 1.50 23.06 20.83
N ARG A 821 1.88 24.00 19.95
CA ARG A 821 1.64 25.44 20.12
C ARG A 821 0.14 25.73 20.27
N GLY A 822 -0.71 25.13 19.43
CA GLY A 822 -2.16 25.24 19.54
C GLY A 822 -2.76 24.62 20.81
N ALA A 823 -2.28 23.44 21.22
CA ALA A 823 -2.70 22.81 22.48
C ALA A 823 -2.36 23.69 23.69
N CYS A 824 -1.16 24.27 23.75
CA CYS A 824 -0.75 25.19 24.80
C CYS A 824 -1.50 26.54 24.74
N ASP A 825 -1.92 27.00 23.56
CA ASP A 825 -2.79 28.18 23.44
C ASP A 825 -4.20 27.94 23.99
N LEU A 826 -4.76 26.74 23.78
CA LEU A 826 -6.03 26.33 24.41
C LEU A 826 -5.91 26.20 25.94
N ILE A 827 -4.75 25.77 26.47
CA ILE A 827 -4.46 25.77 27.92
C ILE A 827 -4.38 27.19 28.46
N ARG A 828 -3.65 28.09 27.78
CA ARG A 828 -3.54 29.52 28.10
C ARG A 828 -4.92 30.17 28.21
N LEU A 829 -5.79 29.90 27.24
CA LEU A 829 -7.17 30.41 27.19
C LEU A 829 -8.14 29.70 28.14
N GLY A 830 -7.74 28.62 28.81
CA GLY A 830 -8.63 27.82 29.68
C GLY A 830 -9.72 27.05 28.92
N LYS A 831 -9.50 26.75 27.64
CA LYS A 831 -10.45 26.11 26.71
C LYS A 831 -10.15 24.65 26.41
N PHE A 832 -8.95 24.17 26.71
CA PHE A 832 -8.53 22.79 26.44
C PHE A 832 -9.47 21.76 27.11
N GLY A 833 -10.00 20.83 26.32
CA GLY A 833 -10.81 19.70 26.78
C GLY A 833 -12.26 20.06 27.13
N THR A 834 -12.71 21.31 26.88
CA THR A 834 -14.05 21.77 27.25
C THR A 834 -15.19 21.18 26.40
N ALA A 835 -14.88 20.51 25.28
CA ALA A 835 -15.82 19.94 24.31
C ALA A 835 -16.87 20.92 23.69
N THR A 836 -16.80 22.20 24.04
CA THR A 836 -17.55 23.29 23.40
C THR A 836 -17.06 23.51 21.96
N PRO A 837 -17.95 23.77 20.97
CA PRO A 837 -17.52 24.32 19.69
C PRO A 837 -16.71 25.61 19.93
N PRO A 838 -15.51 25.78 19.33
CA PRO A 838 -15.01 25.10 18.13
C PRO A 838 -13.99 23.97 18.37
N SER A 839 -13.98 23.28 19.52
CA SER A 839 -13.11 22.10 19.73
C SER A 839 -13.38 21.02 18.66
N ALA A 840 -12.31 20.53 18.03
CA ALA A 840 -12.35 19.47 17.03
C ALA A 840 -12.21 18.07 17.66
N ASN A 841 -11.67 17.96 18.88
CA ASN A 841 -11.53 16.69 19.60
C ASN A 841 -12.33 16.71 20.91
N ILE A 842 -13.65 16.53 20.76
CA ILE A 842 -14.63 16.41 21.87
C ILE A 842 -14.32 15.29 22.89
N THR A 843 -13.26 14.50 22.68
CA THR A 843 -12.87 13.39 23.55
C THR A 843 -11.62 13.65 24.39
N ALA A 844 -10.86 14.73 24.15
CA ALA A 844 -9.62 15.08 24.89
C ALA A 844 -9.89 15.70 26.29
N ILE A 845 -10.80 15.08 27.06
CA ILE A 845 -11.44 15.69 28.24
C ILE A 845 -10.58 15.73 29.51
N GLY A 846 -9.51 14.92 29.61
CA GLY A 846 -8.71 14.81 30.83
C GLY A 846 -7.25 15.25 30.70
N GLY A 847 -6.80 15.68 29.52
CA GLY A 847 -5.41 16.09 29.31
C GLY A 847 -5.01 17.40 30.02
N THR A 848 -5.97 18.19 30.52
CA THR A 848 -5.76 19.59 30.92
C THR A 848 -4.68 19.77 31.99
N ARG A 849 -4.64 18.94 33.04
CA ARG A 849 -3.58 18.99 34.06
C ARG A 849 -2.20 18.69 33.45
N MET A 850 -2.08 17.58 32.74
CA MET A 850 -0.84 17.14 32.08
C MET A 850 -0.29 18.23 31.15
N TRP A 851 -1.14 18.78 30.27
CA TRP A 851 -0.76 19.85 29.37
C TRP A 851 -0.43 21.16 30.10
N THR A 852 -1.09 21.48 31.21
CA THR A 852 -0.72 22.64 32.04
C THR A 852 0.69 22.48 32.61
N GLU A 853 1.00 21.34 33.23
CA GLU A 853 2.34 21.07 33.78
C GLU A 853 3.42 21.15 32.68
N VAL A 854 3.16 20.64 31.47
CA VAL A 854 4.12 20.71 30.32
C VAL A 854 4.29 22.12 29.77
N CYS A 855 3.19 22.82 29.44
CA CYS A 855 3.26 24.15 28.81
C CYS A 855 3.86 25.21 29.76
N THR A 856 3.81 25.00 31.09
CA THR A 856 4.35 25.95 32.08
C THR A 856 5.65 25.55 32.78
N LEU A 857 6.20 24.36 32.51
CA LEU A 857 7.51 23.95 33.05
C LEU A 857 8.59 24.95 32.62
N ASP A 858 9.30 25.54 33.60
CA ASP A 858 10.25 26.65 33.41
C ASP A 858 9.69 27.87 32.62
N ASN A 859 8.37 27.96 32.43
CA ASN A 859 7.68 28.84 31.47
C ASN A 859 6.40 29.50 32.06
N PRO A 860 6.52 30.47 32.97
CA PRO A 860 5.39 30.95 33.79
C PRO A 860 4.29 31.67 32.98
N LEU A 861 3.06 31.16 33.05
CA LEU A 861 1.88 31.77 32.43
C LEU A 861 1.38 32.98 33.26
N THR A 862 1.80 34.18 32.88
CA THR A 862 1.36 35.45 33.50
C THR A 862 -0.05 35.87 33.03
N GLN A 863 -0.66 36.82 33.73
CA GLN A 863 -1.97 37.39 33.32
C GLN A 863 -1.90 38.08 31.95
N GLY A 864 -0.84 38.83 31.65
CA GLY A 864 -0.68 39.49 30.35
C GLY A 864 -0.55 38.50 29.17
N ILE A 865 0.13 37.37 29.39
CA ILE A 865 0.17 36.26 28.43
C ILE A 865 -1.23 35.61 28.30
N ARG A 866 -1.91 35.34 29.42
CA ARG A 866 -3.26 34.76 29.44
C ARG A 866 -4.28 35.60 28.67
N GLU A 867 -4.24 36.91 28.84
CA GLU A 867 -5.12 37.87 28.16
C GLU A 867 -4.66 38.19 26.71
N GLY A 868 -3.39 37.96 26.40
CA GLY A 868 -2.79 38.31 25.10
C GLY A 868 -2.52 39.81 24.93
N THR A 869 -2.36 40.54 26.04
CA THR A 869 -2.14 42.00 26.05
C THR A 869 -0.68 42.38 25.79
N ASP A 870 0.26 41.45 25.95
CA ASP A 870 1.64 41.55 25.44
C ASP A 870 1.87 40.47 24.38
N SER A 871 1.85 40.86 23.11
CA SER A 871 2.07 39.96 21.98
C SER A 871 3.48 39.37 21.93
N ALA A 872 4.50 40.09 22.44
CA ALA A 872 5.88 39.62 22.40
C ALA A 872 6.14 38.57 23.49
N ALA A 873 5.64 38.81 24.71
CA ALA A 873 5.67 37.81 25.78
C ALA A 873 4.80 36.59 25.44
N LEU A 874 3.67 36.77 24.74
CA LEU A 874 2.84 35.66 24.26
C LEU A 874 3.59 34.79 23.24
N GLU A 875 4.23 35.38 22.23
CA GLU A 875 5.00 34.63 21.22
C GLU A 875 6.20 33.88 21.82
N GLU A 876 6.90 34.49 22.78
CA GLU A 876 8.01 33.85 23.49
C GLU A 876 7.51 32.71 24.39
N TRP A 877 6.40 32.90 25.13
CA TRP A 877 5.78 31.86 25.96
C TRP A 877 5.28 30.67 25.14
N LEU A 878 4.62 30.93 24.00
CA LEU A 878 4.15 29.88 23.08
C LEU A 878 5.32 29.10 22.48
N ARG A 879 6.42 29.77 22.11
CA ARG A 879 7.64 29.14 21.58
C ARG A 879 8.35 28.26 22.63
N HIS A 880 8.38 28.70 23.89
CA HIS A 880 8.94 27.89 24.98
C HIS A 880 8.04 26.69 25.31
N ALA A 881 6.71 26.85 25.27
CA ALA A 881 5.77 25.76 25.43
C ALA A 881 5.85 24.72 24.27
N GLU A 882 6.02 25.18 23.02
CA GLU A 882 6.30 24.34 21.84
C GLU A 882 7.60 23.52 22.03
N PHE A 883 8.65 24.15 22.56
CA PHE A 883 9.90 23.49 22.93
C PHE A 883 9.69 22.41 24.00
N ASN A 884 9.02 22.73 25.11
CA ASN A 884 8.77 21.78 26.20
C ASN A 884 8.09 20.50 25.69
N VAL A 885 7.05 20.62 24.87
CA VAL A 885 6.31 19.48 24.30
C VAL A 885 7.20 18.65 23.36
N GLY A 886 8.04 19.30 22.54
CA GLY A 886 9.05 18.61 21.74
C GLY A 886 10.06 17.83 22.59
N VAL A 887 10.47 18.39 23.73
CA VAL A 887 11.37 17.74 24.70
C VAL A 887 10.70 16.52 25.35
N MET A 888 9.40 16.59 25.68
CA MET A 888 8.65 15.42 26.15
C MET A 888 8.69 14.29 25.11
N ALA A 889 8.44 14.60 23.83
CA ALA A 889 8.47 13.63 22.74
C ALA A 889 9.86 13.01 22.54
N TYR A 890 10.94 13.80 22.66
CA TYR A 890 12.32 13.30 22.64
C TYR A 890 12.59 12.26 23.73
N PHE A 891 12.14 12.51 24.97
CA PHE A 891 12.37 11.57 26.07
C PHE A 891 11.62 10.25 25.86
N PHE A 892 10.36 10.28 25.41
CA PHE A 892 9.64 9.05 25.05
C PHE A 892 10.30 8.29 23.89
N LEU A 893 10.79 9.01 22.86
CA LEU A 893 11.54 8.42 21.75
C LEU A 893 12.83 7.73 22.21
N ARG A 894 13.61 8.40 23.08
CA ARG A 894 14.88 7.92 23.63
C ARG A 894 14.72 6.76 24.60
N ASP A 895 13.68 6.79 25.42
CA ASP A 895 13.58 5.93 26.59
C ASP A 895 12.62 4.77 26.48
N GLU A 896 11.54 4.93 25.73
CA GLU A 896 10.55 3.89 25.49
C GLU A 896 10.69 3.34 24.07
N LEU A 897 10.49 4.18 23.05
CA LEU A 897 10.26 3.71 21.69
C LEU A 897 11.51 3.11 21.01
N SER A 898 12.73 3.57 21.31
CA SER A 898 13.97 3.00 20.76
C SER A 898 14.58 1.86 21.59
N LYS A 899 14.15 1.65 22.84
CA LYS A 899 14.68 0.57 23.71
C LYS A 899 13.88 -0.72 23.65
N ASN A 900 12.63 -0.66 23.17
CA ASN A 900 11.78 -1.83 22.99
C ASN A 900 12.07 -2.53 21.64
N PRO A 901 11.62 -3.79 21.44
CA PRO A 901 11.81 -4.52 20.19
C PRO A 901 11.22 -3.80 18.95
N PRO A 902 11.77 -4.03 17.74
CA PRO A 902 11.21 -3.49 16.50
C PRO A 902 9.72 -3.80 16.35
N GLY A 903 8.92 -2.77 16.04
CA GLY A 903 7.46 -2.88 15.97
C GLY A 903 6.72 -2.72 17.31
N TRP A 904 7.42 -2.45 18.43
CA TRP A 904 6.75 -2.03 19.66
C TRP A 904 6.02 -0.70 19.48
N ILE A 905 4.85 -0.61 20.10
CA ILE A 905 3.96 0.54 20.01
C ILE A 905 3.30 0.76 21.39
N TYR A 906 3.36 1.99 21.91
CA TYR A 906 2.62 2.38 23.11
C TYR A 906 1.10 2.33 22.86
N PRO A 907 0.28 1.75 23.77
CA PRO A 907 -1.14 1.53 23.52
C PRO A 907 -1.91 2.85 23.40
N LEU A 908 -2.98 2.84 22.60
CA LEU A 908 -4.02 3.88 22.59
C LEU A 908 -5.26 3.40 23.35
N ARG A 909 -6.09 4.34 23.83
CA ARG A 909 -7.22 4.04 24.72
C ARG A 909 -8.34 3.15 24.14
N ASN A 910 -8.35 2.82 22.83
CA ASN A 910 -9.23 1.78 22.30
C ASN A 910 -8.61 0.36 22.26
N GLU A 911 -7.31 0.21 22.50
CA GLU A 911 -6.58 -1.05 22.30
C GLU A 911 -6.61 -1.95 23.54
N CYS A 912 -7.67 -1.86 24.35
CA CYS A 912 -7.80 -2.50 25.66
C CYS A 912 -7.78 -4.05 25.66
N GLU A 913 -7.75 -4.69 24.50
CA GLU A 913 -7.60 -6.15 24.36
C GLU A 913 -6.12 -6.60 24.26
N LYS A 914 -5.18 -5.71 23.88
CA LYS A 914 -3.83 -6.12 23.45
C LYS A 914 -2.80 -6.32 24.57
N ARG A 915 -3.22 -6.74 25.78
CA ARG A 915 -2.31 -7.18 26.86
C ARG A 915 -2.85 -8.36 27.68
N VAL A 916 -2.77 -9.56 27.13
CA VAL A 916 -1.99 -10.59 27.84
C VAL A 916 -0.52 -10.16 27.69
N ALA A 917 0.26 -10.20 28.76
CA ALA A 917 1.67 -9.82 28.71
C ALA A 917 2.48 -10.81 27.83
N PRO A 918 3.61 -10.38 27.23
CA PRO A 918 4.56 -11.30 26.60
C PRO A 918 5.19 -12.27 27.61
#